data_AF-A0A0B6ZJ08-F1
#
_entry.id   AF-A0A0B6ZJ08-F1
#
_cell.length_a   1.000
_cell.length_b   1.000
_cell.length_c   1.000
_cell.angle_alpha   90.00
_cell.angle_beta   90.00
_cell.angle_gamma   90.00
#
_symmetry.space_group_name_H-M   'P 1'
#
loop_
_entity.id
_entity.type
_entity.pdbx_description
1 polymer ?
#
loop_
_entity_poly.entity_id
_entity_poly.type
_entity_poly.pdbx_seq_one_letter_code
_entity_poly.pdbx_strand_id
1 'polypeptide(L)'
;VLVCYFIRHIASTIILIMDSKKNTKDTDSSKPTISEKISNYYGNVKSRLLGNDLTGRRQTHENSFADETQLTGFKRDQEELHLKPENVDLNRQSNREAHHTSEYEVPNLIIRRGQGFVINIDFNKSYTQGEDSISLKFVTGNRPSQSRGGVVAAKQVKKLQKEDWEYELTKVNEKSVTLRVCSSKDALVGRYELFIDTIHKKNDVSVKYRHKHPEDIFILFNPWNKDDAVHLSADAEHKEYVLSETGRIWLGSMDENYMRAWNFGQFEDVCLISAISILDRSELSGRARANPALVAKAICGAINYTESAGGLIQAGWSGKYEDAEAPHAWTGSPSILEEFLKTRKGVKYGQCWTMAAVTTTLLRTLGIPSRCVTCYKAAHDSDYSDAIHTHWSNDLKPKTEMDDGVWNFHVWSEAWFSRSDLPDGYDGWQALDPTPMDCNEGVITSGPASVKAILKGELYLDFGTKFIFAEMNGERIHWQADDHGDMEAFMEGGSVGGAVSTKSVGTISKEDLTASYKHPEGSKEETAVLEKARKFCNRKTPIITKNGKDDVVFKFVGDIDKGGDIKLNLQVQNGGTEGHIVDVYMGALSSFYTGVTSAELKKVITSLVLEPKKEGNIVLELKCAEYLEQKPTDSNISSYVMAKVRETGQRYANVQTYCLDRPQLDIKAEGKVVQGHSFTAIIKLTNTLSVPLTQGVIAVDGPGLEKLTSIKLKKTSETWRRDP
;
A
#
# COMPACT_ATOMS: atom_id res chain seq x y z
N VAL A 1 49.48 1.07 12.31
CA VAL A 1 49.28 -0.06 13.24
C VAL A 1 49.70 0.23 14.69
N LEU A 2 50.02 1.48 15.11
CA LEU A 2 50.19 1.79 16.55
C LEU A 2 49.50 3.08 17.05
N VAL A 3 48.52 3.61 16.30
CA VAL A 3 47.72 4.78 16.73
C VAL A 3 46.21 4.48 16.78
N CYS A 4 45.75 3.38 16.19
CA CYS A 4 44.34 2.93 16.29
C CYS A 4 44.03 2.09 17.55
N TYR A 5 45.03 1.81 18.40
CA TYR A 5 44.86 0.98 19.60
C TYR A 5 44.60 1.79 20.88
N PHE A 6 44.77 3.13 20.85
CA PHE A 6 44.63 3.98 22.05
C PHE A 6 43.28 4.70 22.18
N ILE A 7 42.45 4.74 21.12
CA ILE A 7 41.13 5.41 21.15
C ILE A 7 39.99 4.44 21.50
N ARG A 8 40.19 3.11 21.36
CA ARG A 8 39.18 2.11 21.74
C ARG A 8 39.17 1.71 23.22
N HIS A 9 40.20 2.09 24.01
CA HIS A 9 40.28 1.69 25.42
C HIS A 9 39.82 2.74 26.45
N ILE A 10 39.46 3.96 26.02
CA ILE A 10 38.89 4.99 26.91
C ILE A 10 37.35 4.95 26.91
N ALA A 11 36.72 4.42 25.86
CA ALA A 11 35.25 4.31 25.77
C ALA A 11 34.67 3.16 26.62
N SER A 12 35.45 2.11 26.93
CA SER A 12 34.97 0.96 27.72
C SER A 12 35.13 1.12 29.23
N THR A 13 35.80 2.17 29.71
CA THR A 13 36.03 2.40 31.16
C THR A 13 35.10 3.47 31.74
N ILE A 14 34.40 4.25 30.92
CA ILE A 14 33.41 5.25 31.39
C ILE A 14 32.00 4.63 31.55
N ILE A 15 31.72 3.49 30.93
CA ILE A 15 30.41 2.81 31.03
C ILE A 15 30.31 1.90 32.29
N LEU A 16 31.42 1.57 32.95
CA LEU A 16 31.44 0.71 34.15
C LEU A 16 31.51 1.45 35.50
N ILE A 17 31.32 2.78 35.53
CA ILE A 17 31.26 3.60 36.77
C ILE A 17 29.91 4.34 36.93
N MET A 18 28.89 4.02 36.13
CA MET A 18 27.54 4.59 36.33
C MET A 18 26.49 3.60 36.83
N ASP A 19 26.87 2.33 37.08
CA ASP A 19 25.92 1.26 37.46
C ASP A 19 26.04 0.76 38.91
N SER A 20 26.74 1.48 39.81
CA SER A 20 26.85 1.09 41.23
C SER A 20 26.40 2.12 42.27
N LYS A 21 25.75 3.22 41.86
CA LYS A 21 25.12 4.15 42.79
C LYS A 21 23.83 4.75 42.24
N LYS A 22 22.71 4.03 42.38
CA LYS A 22 21.37 4.62 42.42
C LYS A 22 20.44 3.72 43.23
N ASN A 23 20.65 3.73 44.55
CA ASN A 23 19.67 3.29 45.52
C ASN A 23 19.36 4.50 46.42
N THR A 24 18.71 5.52 45.85
CA THR A 24 18.08 6.62 46.58
C THR A 24 16.97 7.21 45.71
N LYS A 25 15.76 7.25 46.28
CA LYS A 25 14.57 7.93 45.78
C LYS A 25 14.91 9.39 45.43
N ASP A 26 14.60 9.80 44.20
CA ASP A 26 14.09 11.14 43.90
C ASP A 26 13.37 11.12 42.55
N THR A 27 12.16 11.67 42.55
CA THR A 27 11.24 11.80 41.41
C THR A 27 11.67 12.95 40.52
N ASP A 28 12.17 12.65 39.31
CA ASP A 28 12.40 13.66 38.26
C ASP A 28 11.36 13.44 37.13
N SER A 29 10.35 14.30 37.13
CA SER A 29 9.18 14.30 36.25
C SER A 29 9.40 15.17 35.01
N SER A 30 10.44 14.86 34.21
CA SER A 30 10.79 15.69 33.04
C SER A 30 10.86 14.93 31.71
N LYS A 31 10.25 13.74 31.61
CA LYS A 31 9.95 13.11 30.31
C LYS A 31 8.55 13.52 29.86
N PRO A 32 8.40 14.21 28.70
CA PRO A 32 7.08 14.55 28.19
C PRO A 32 6.28 13.28 27.95
N THR A 33 5.05 13.27 28.43
CA THR A 33 4.06 12.22 28.19
C THR A 33 3.83 12.05 26.68
N ILE A 34 3.33 10.89 26.26
CA ILE A 34 2.97 10.66 24.85
C ILE A 34 1.97 11.73 24.37
N SER A 35 1.04 12.16 25.22
CA SER A 35 0.13 13.29 24.96
C SER A 35 0.86 14.63 24.74
N GLU A 36 1.90 14.95 25.50
CA GLU A 36 2.70 16.18 25.31
C GLU A 36 3.57 16.11 24.04
N LYS A 37 4.07 14.92 23.69
CA LYS A 37 4.75 14.68 22.41
C LYS A 37 3.80 14.85 21.22
N ILE A 38 2.54 14.40 21.37
CA ILE A 38 1.47 14.57 20.38
C ILE A 38 1.08 16.05 20.25
N SER A 39 1.01 16.82 21.34
CA SER A 39 0.60 18.23 21.28
C SER A 39 1.65 19.16 20.65
N ASN A 40 2.94 18.91 20.86
CA ASN A 40 4.03 19.69 20.25
C ASN A 40 4.21 19.44 18.72
N TYR A 41 3.56 18.41 18.19
CA TYR A 41 3.72 17.93 16.82
C TYR A 41 2.91 18.73 15.76
N TYR A 42 1.90 19.50 16.16
CA TYR A 42 0.90 20.11 15.27
C TYR A 42 1.23 21.54 14.78
N GLY A 43 2.41 22.08 15.10
CA GLY A 43 2.63 23.53 15.11
C GLY A 43 2.98 24.28 13.81
N ASN A 44 3.46 23.70 12.71
CA ASN A 44 4.04 24.56 11.64
C ASN A 44 4.23 23.91 10.26
N VAL A 45 3.33 24.12 9.28
CA VAL A 45 3.62 23.71 7.86
C VAL A 45 2.94 24.52 6.74
N LYS A 46 1.93 25.37 6.98
CA LYS A 46 1.11 25.89 5.86
C LYS A 46 1.78 26.96 4.97
N SER A 47 2.88 27.58 5.41
CA SER A 47 3.55 28.67 4.68
C SER A 47 4.42 28.24 3.49
N ARG A 48 4.55 26.94 3.20
CA ARG A 48 5.44 26.44 2.13
C ARG A 48 4.76 26.04 0.81
N LEU A 49 3.44 25.90 0.76
CA LEU A 49 2.72 25.36 -0.43
C LEU A 49 2.04 26.42 -1.31
N LEU A 50 1.77 27.60 -0.76
CA LEU A 50 1.15 28.69 -1.51
C LEU A 50 2.22 29.77 -1.63
N GLY A 51 2.80 29.92 -2.82
CA GLY A 51 3.79 30.95 -3.11
C GLY A 51 3.43 32.28 -2.45
N ASN A 52 4.43 32.92 -1.85
CA ASN A 52 4.26 34.19 -1.15
C ASN A 52 3.64 35.23 -2.12
N ASP A 53 2.72 36.03 -1.59
CA ASP A 53 1.91 37.07 -2.25
C ASP A 53 0.66 36.63 -3.04
N LEU A 54 -0.36 36.18 -2.31
CA LEU A 54 -1.76 36.35 -2.72
C LEU A 54 -2.38 37.54 -2.00
N THR A 55 -1.89 38.76 -2.26
CA THR A 55 -2.54 39.99 -1.79
C THR A 55 -3.99 40.04 -2.31
N GLY A 56 -4.97 40.07 -1.40
CA GLY A 56 -6.41 40.04 -1.72
C GLY A 56 -7.12 38.71 -1.40
N ARG A 57 -6.41 37.66 -0.98
CA ARG A 57 -7.00 36.43 -0.40
C ARG A 57 -6.65 36.33 1.08
N ARG A 58 -7.57 35.85 1.93
CA ARG A 58 -7.33 35.69 3.37
C ARG A 58 -6.07 34.84 3.60
N GLN A 59 -5.03 35.44 4.18
CA GLN A 59 -3.82 34.75 4.59
C GLN A 59 -4.17 33.57 5.51
N THR A 60 -3.46 32.46 5.31
CA THR A 60 -3.68 31.26 6.11
C THR A 60 -2.80 31.24 7.34
N HIS A 61 -3.03 32.18 8.26
CA HIS A 61 -2.47 32.13 9.60
C HIS A 61 -3.25 31.18 10.51
N GLU A 62 -2.56 30.80 11.58
CA GLU A 62 -2.83 29.83 12.62
C GLU A 62 -4.23 29.93 13.23
N ASN A 63 -4.64 28.81 13.84
CA ASN A 63 -5.87 28.62 14.62
C ASN A 63 -6.38 29.91 15.29
N SER A 64 -7.25 30.66 14.59
CA SER A 64 -7.94 31.82 15.17
C SER A 64 -8.95 31.41 16.27
N PHE A 65 -9.11 30.11 16.51
CA PHE A 65 -9.83 29.59 17.67
C PHE A 65 -9.01 29.60 18.97
N ALA A 66 -7.68 29.75 18.89
CA ALA A 66 -6.84 29.86 20.09
C ALA A 66 -6.94 31.26 20.72
N ASP A 67 -6.95 32.34 19.92
CA ASP A 67 -6.91 33.71 20.43
C ASP A 67 -8.14 34.59 20.10
N GLU A 68 -8.78 34.45 18.92
CA GLU A 68 -9.85 35.38 18.49
C GLU A 68 -11.28 34.89 18.80
N THR A 69 -11.44 33.71 19.38
CA THR A 69 -12.68 33.31 20.05
C THR A 69 -12.49 33.19 21.55
N GLN A 70 -12.07 34.28 22.19
CA GLN A 70 -12.78 34.71 23.38
C GLN A 70 -14.26 35.00 23.01
N LEU A 71 -15.04 33.94 22.78
CA LEU A 71 -16.47 33.92 23.09
C LEU A 71 -16.66 33.88 24.62
N THR A 72 -15.70 34.41 25.38
CA THR A 72 -15.73 34.57 26.82
C THR A 72 -16.14 35.98 27.16
N GLY A 73 -17.39 36.32 26.79
CA GLY A 73 -18.19 37.23 27.62
C GLY A 73 -18.63 36.55 28.92
N PHE A 74 -17.75 35.77 29.57
CA PHE A 74 -18.04 35.11 30.85
C PHE A 74 -17.44 35.96 31.95
N LYS A 75 -18.29 36.75 32.61
CA LYS A 75 -17.91 37.41 33.87
C LYS A 75 -17.54 36.33 34.88
N ARG A 76 -16.36 36.47 35.52
CA ARG A 76 -15.86 35.56 36.58
C ARG A 76 -16.61 35.71 37.91
N ASP A 77 -17.62 36.57 37.97
CA ASP A 77 -18.18 37.08 39.24
C ASP A 77 -19.16 36.12 39.95
N GLN A 78 -19.36 34.88 39.46
CA GLN A 78 -20.34 33.91 40.01
C GLN A 78 -19.83 32.46 40.04
N GLU A 79 -18.57 32.24 40.45
CA GLU A 79 -17.97 30.89 40.45
C GLU A 79 -18.73 29.83 41.28
N GLU A 80 -19.39 30.22 42.37
CA GLU A 80 -20.15 29.32 43.25
C GLU A 80 -21.43 28.77 42.59
N LEU A 81 -21.97 29.47 41.59
CA LEU A 81 -23.20 29.09 40.90
C LEU A 81 -22.96 28.23 39.65
N HIS A 82 -21.71 28.11 39.18
CA HIS A 82 -21.37 27.28 38.03
C HIS A 82 -21.54 25.79 38.34
N LEU A 83 -22.19 25.07 37.43
CA LEU A 83 -22.11 23.61 37.36
C LEU A 83 -20.85 23.23 36.59
N LYS A 84 -19.76 22.92 37.30
CA LYS A 84 -18.44 22.66 36.74
C LYS A 84 -18.20 21.14 36.66
N PRO A 85 -17.90 20.57 35.48
CA PRO A 85 -17.32 19.23 35.40
C PRO A 85 -15.98 19.18 36.15
N GLU A 86 -15.87 18.30 37.15
CA GLU A 86 -14.64 18.05 37.91
C GLU A 86 -13.90 16.83 37.37
N ASN A 87 -14.63 15.79 36.99
CA ASN A 87 -14.09 14.58 36.37
C ASN A 87 -14.94 14.20 35.16
N VAL A 88 -14.29 13.86 34.06
CA VAL A 88 -14.94 13.43 32.82
C VAL A 88 -14.29 12.12 32.40
N ASP A 89 -15.00 11.02 32.60
CA ASP A 89 -14.54 9.69 32.21
C ASP A 89 -15.15 9.30 30.87
N LEU A 90 -14.28 9.18 29.86
CA LEU A 90 -14.63 8.74 28.51
C LEU A 90 -14.86 7.22 28.39
N ASN A 91 -14.89 6.48 29.51
CA ASN A 91 -15.13 5.03 29.60
C ASN A 91 -14.28 4.23 28.59
N ARG A 92 -13.01 4.62 28.46
CA ARG A 92 -12.12 4.25 27.33
C ARG A 92 -12.12 2.76 27.03
N GLN A 93 -11.94 1.92 28.05
CA GLN A 93 -11.86 0.48 27.88
C GLN A 93 -13.15 -0.08 27.26
N SER A 94 -14.29 0.09 27.94
CA SER A 94 -15.58 -0.45 27.47
C SER A 94 -16.00 0.10 26.10
N ASN A 95 -15.74 1.38 25.83
CA ASN A 95 -16.05 1.97 24.54
C ASN A 95 -15.15 1.40 23.44
N ARG A 96 -13.84 1.23 23.68
CA ARG A 96 -12.94 0.63 22.69
C ARG A 96 -13.25 -0.83 22.41
N GLU A 97 -13.64 -1.59 23.42
CA GLU A 97 -14.09 -2.97 23.26
C GLU A 97 -15.33 -3.01 22.34
N ALA A 98 -16.34 -2.20 22.63
CA ALA A 98 -17.56 -2.13 21.84
C ALA A 98 -17.33 -1.63 20.40
N HIS A 99 -16.35 -0.75 20.18
CA HIS A 99 -16.04 -0.16 18.88
C HIS A 99 -14.97 -0.91 18.09
N HIS A 100 -14.46 -2.06 18.58
CA HIS A 100 -13.39 -2.82 17.93
C HIS A 100 -12.14 -1.96 17.69
N THR A 101 -11.71 -1.23 18.72
CA THR A 101 -10.56 -0.31 18.72
C THR A 101 -9.66 -0.51 19.95
N SER A 102 -9.76 -1.67 20.62
CA SER A 102 -8.97 -1.98 21.82
C SER A 102 -7.49 -2.20 21.53
N GLU A 103 -7.17 -2.77 20.36
CA GLU A 103 -5.79 -3.11 19.97
C GLU A 103 -4.92 -1.88 19.68
N TYR A 104 -5.51 -0.71 19.39
CA TYR A 104 -4.74 0.50 19.09
C TYR A 104 -3.90 0.93 20.31
N GLU A 105 -2.59 1.05 20.10
CA GLU A 105 -1.62 1.44 21.13
C GLU A 105 -1.74 2.92 21.54
N VAL A 106 -2.26 3.77 20.65
CA VAL A 106 -2.56 5.18 20.98
C VAL A 106 -3.53 5.21 22.17
N PRO A 107 -3.25 5.89 23.29
CA PRO A 107 -4.02 5.75 24.56
C PRO A 107 -5.36 6.50 24.61
N ASN A 108 -5.63 7.40 23.66
CA ASN A 108 -6.85 8.22 23.60
C ASN A 108 -8.14 7.42 23.36
N LEU A 109 -9.32 7.96 23.64
CA LEU A 109 -10.56 7.30 23.18
C LEU A 109 -10.56 7.25 21.64
N ILE A 110 -10.73 6.04 21.07
CA ILE A 110 -10.87 5.80 19.63
C ILE A 110 -12.20 5.11 19.43
N ILE A 111 -13.08 5.71 18.62
CA ILE A 111 -14.40 5.19 18.32
C ILE A 111 -14.63 5.15 16.81
N ARG A 112 -15.66 4.42 16.39
CA ARG A 112 -16.13 4.35 15.01
C ARG A 112 -17.43 5.12 14.87
N ARG A 113 -17.57 5.90 13.79
CA ARG A 113 -18.71 6.78 13.55
C ARG A 113 -20.06 6.04 13.50
N GLY A 114 -21.14 6.75 13.80
CA GLY A 114 -22.51 6.18 13.77
C GLY A 114 -22.82 5.15 14.88
N GLN A 115 -21.89 4.86 15.78
CA GLN A 115 -22.11 3.96 16.92
C GLN A 115 -22.04 4.72 18.25
N GLY A 116 -22.89 4.32 19.19
CA GLY A 116 -23.02 4.99 20.48
C GLY A 116 -21.94 4.59 21.50
N PHE A 117 -21.43 5.57 22.24
CA PHE A 117 -20.40 5.45 23.28
C PHE A 117 -20.81 6.17 24.57
N VAL A 118 -20.18 5.83 25.69
CA VAL A 118 -20.57 6.32 27.03
C VAL A 118 -19.58 7.35 27.57
N ILE A 119 -20.08 8.43 28.17
CA ILE A 119 -19.30 9.43 28.92
C ILE A 119 -19.92 9.59 30.32
N ASN A 120 -19.10 9.51 31.36
CA ASN A 120 -19.51 9.86 32.73
C ASN A 120 -18.94 11.23 33.08
N ILE A 121 -19.75 12.07 33.72
CA ILE A 121 -19.36 13.41 34.16
C ILE A 121 -19.70 13.54 35.63
N ASP A 122 -18.71 13.80 36.46
CA ASP A 122 -18.88 14.20 37.85
C ASP A 122 -18.77 15.72 37.96
N PHE A 123 -19.73 16.34 38.62
CA PHE A 123 -19.81 17.78 38.80
C PHE A 123 -19.46 18.19 40.24
N ASN A 124 -19.05 19.45 40.41
CA ASN A 124 -18.80 20.06 41.72
C ASN A 124 -20.04 20.07 42.65
N LYS A 125 -21.24 20.13 42.06
CA LYS A 125 -22.54 20.15 42.75
C LYS A 125 -23.56 19.25 42.06
N SER A 126 -24.68 18.98 42.72
CA SER A 126 -25.71 18.09 42.19
C SER A 126 -26.32 18.63 40.90
N TYR A 127 -26.43 17.78 39.89
CA TYR A 127 -27.12 18.04 38.64
C TYR A 127 -28.64 17.93 38.83
N THR A 128 -29.35 19.01 38.55
CA THR A 128 -30.81 19.10 38.71
C THR A 128 -31.48 19.23 37.34
N GLN A 129 -32.18 18.18 36.91
CA GLN A 129 -32.87 18.17 35.62
C GLN A 129 -33.95 19.27 35.58
N GLY A 130 -33.82 20.21 34.65
CA GLY A 130 -34.71 21.37 34.51
C GLY A 130 -34.09 22.70 34.95
N GLU A 131 -33.23 22.69 35.97
CA GLU A 131 -32.37 23.84 36.32
C GLU A 131 -31.07 23.81 35.51
N ASP A 132 -30.52 22.62 35.29
CA ASP A 132 -29.24 22.39 34.61
C ASP A 132 -29.41 21.83 33.19
N SER A 133 -28.58 22.32 32.27
CA SER A 133 -28.46 21.77 30.91
C SER A 133 -27.01 21.55 30.51
N ILE A 134 -26.79 20.51 29.71
CA ILE A 134 -25.47 20.10 29.20
C ILE A 134 -25.49 20.24 27.67
N SER A 135 -24.39 20.66 27.07
CA SER A 135 -24.17 20.63 25.63
C SER A 135 -22.76 20.13 25.35
N LEU A 136 -22.68 18.99 24.68
CA LEU A 136 -21.42 18.42 24.22
C LEU A 136 -21.09 19.01 22.85
N LYS A 137 -19.89 19.55 22.70
CA LYS A 137 -19.38 20.11 21.45
C LYS A 137 -18.11 19.39 21.04
N PHE A 138 -18.13 18.86 19.82
CA PHE A 138 -17.04 18.15 19.20
C PHE A 138 -16.45 19.03 18.10
N VAL A 139 -15.14 19.27 18.15
CA VAL A 139 -14.44 20.20 17.27
C VAL A 139 -13.30 19.47 16.55
N THR A 140 -13.23 19.59 15.22
CA THR A 140 -12.20 18.94 14.41
C THR A 140 -11.73 19.80 13.24
N GLY A 141 -10.50 19.55 12.81
CA GLY A 141 -9.84 20.20 11.68
C GLY A 141 -9.23 21.55 12.00
N ASN A 142 -8.36 22.03 11.11
CA ASN A 142 -7.54 23.24 11.33
C ASN A 142 -8.32 24.56 11.18
N ARG A 143 -9.56 24.50 10.70
CA ARG A 143 -10.47 25.64 10.53
C ARG A 143 -11.89 25.20 10.83
N PRO A 144 -12.17 24.86 12.09
CA PRO A 144 -13.43 24.23 12.45
C PRO A 144 -14.58 25.20 12.22
N SER A 145 -15.65 24.75 11.55
CA SER A 145 -16.87 25.53 11.38
C SER A 145 -18.11 24.64 11.39
N GLN A 146 -19.22 25.14 11.93
CA GLN A 146 -20.50 24.41 11.95
C GLN A 146 -21.01 24.13 10.55
N SER A 147 -20.93 25.13 9.65
CA SER A 147 -21.37 25.01 8.25
C SER A 147 -20.65 23.91 7.46
N ARG A 148 -19.47 23.47 7.92
CA ARG A 148 -18.65 22.43 7.29
C ARG A 148 -18.55 21.15 8.13
N GLY A 149 -19.28 21.06 9.23
CA GLY A 149 -19.26 19.90 10.13
C GLY A 149 -18.00 19.78 11.01
N GLY A 150 -17.11 20.78 11.01
CA GLY A 150 -15.91 20.81 11.87
C GLY A 150 -16.20 21.26 13.30
N VAL A 151 -17.38 21.83 13.57
CA VAL A 151 -17.89 22.06 14.93
C VAL A 151 -19.28 21.44 14.98
N VAL A 152 -19.49 20.45 15.84
CA VAL A 152 -20.80 19.82 16.00
C VAL A 152 -21.21 19.86 17.47
N ALA A 153 -22.44 20.27 17.74
CA ALA A 153 -23.03 20.18 19.07
C ALA A 153 -23.99 18.99 19.10
N ALA A 154 -23.75 18.03 19.98
CA ALA A 154 -24.63 16.89 20.13
C ALA A 154 -25.95 17.33 20.76
N LYS A 155 -27.06 16.93 20.13
CA LYS A 155 -28.42 17.27 20.58
C LYS A 155 -28.88 16.32 21.67
N GLN A 156 -29.39 16.85 22.78
CA GLN A 156 -30.01 16.03 23.81
C GLN A 156 -31.32 15.41 23.28
N VAL A 157 -31.48 14.10 23.45
CA VAL A 157 -32.69 13.35 23.11
C VAL A 157 -33.12 12.47 24.28
N LYS A 158 -34.40 12.06 24.29
CA LYS A 158 -34.93 11.14 25.31
C LYS A 158 -34.40 9.72 25.13
N LYS A 159 -34.16 9.32 23.89
CA LYS A 159 -33.62 8.01 23.50
C LYS A 159 -32.89 8.20 22.18
N LEU A 160 -31.71 7.62 22.04
CA LEU A 160 -31.00 7.61 20.76
C LEU A 160 -31.84 6.87 19.71
N GLN A 161 -32.20 7.58 18.64
CA GLN A 161 -33.07 7.05 17.58
C GLN A 161 -32.45 7.20 16.20
N LYS A 162 -31.56 8.18 16.03
CA LYS A 162 -30.87 8.47 14.77
C LYS A 162 -29.38 8.27 14.94
N GLU A 163 -28.73 7.82 13.88
CA GLU A 163 -27.27 7.84 13.76
C GLU A 163 -26.81 9.26 13.35
N ASP A 164 -27.11 10.22 14.23
CA ASP A 164 -26.70 11.61 14.14
C ASP A 164 -26.04 12.02 15.46
N TRP A 165 -25.46 13.22 15.52
CA TRP A 165 -24.87 13.78 16.73
C TRP A 165 -25.93 14.05 17.80
N GLU A 166 -26.21 13.03 18.59
CA GLU A 166 -27.22 12.99 19.64
C GLU A 166 -26.61 12.48 20.94
N TYR A 167 -27.19 12.86 22.08
CA TYR A 167 -26.87 12.22 23.34
C TYR A 167 -28.11 12.02 24.21
N GLU A 168 -28.12 10.92 24.94
CA GLU A 168 -29.17 10.51 25.88
C GLU A 168 -28.62 10.59 27.31
N LEU A 169 -29.42 11.18 28.19
CA LEU A 169 -29.15 11.21 29.63
C LEU A 169 -29.64 9.89 30.24
N THR A 170 -28.73 8.94 30.47
CA THR A 170 -29.09 7.57 30.87
C THR A 170 -29.15 7.37 32.38
N LYS A 171 -28.33 8.10 33.14
CA LYS A 171 -28.29 8.01 34.61
C LYS A 171 -27.95 9.36 35.21
N VAL A 172 -28.61 9.70 36.31
CA VAL A 172 -28.32 10.88 37.14
C VAL A 172 -28.27 10.42 38.60
N ASN A 173 -27.12 10.58 39.24
CA ASN A 173 -26.92 10.28 40.66
C ASN A 173 -26.31 11.51 41.33
N GLU A 174 -27.15 12.40 41.88
CA GLU A 174 -26.72 13.64 42.52
C GLU A 174 -25.70 14.43 41.66
N LYS A 175 -24.41 14.30 41.94
CA LYS A 175 -23.30 14.99 41.27
C LYS A 175 -22.80 14.29 40.00
N SER A 176 -23.19 13.04 39.76
CA SER A 176 -22.68 12.24 38.64
C SER A 176 -23.76 12.01 37.59
N VAL A 177 -23.37 12.16 36.33
CA VAL A 177 -24.24 11.98 35.17
C VAL A 177 -23.61 11.03 34.16
N THR A 178 -24.37 10.06 33.67
CA THR A 178 -23.96 9.17 32.58
C THR A 178 -24.70 9.53 31.30
N LEU A 179 -23.93 9.83 30.26
CA LEU A 179 -24.41 10.15 28.92
C LEU A 179 -24.10 9.02 27.97
N ARG A 180 -25.07 8.64 27.13
CA ARG A 180 -24.81 7.83 25.94
C ARG A 180 -24.84 8.73 24.73
N VAL A 181 -23.73 8.87 24.03
CA VAL A 181 -23.53 9.77 22.90
C VAL A 181 -23.47 8.95 21.62
N CYS A 182 -24.08 9.41 20.54
CA CYS A 182 -23.90 8.85 19.21
C CYS A 182 -23.33 9.93 18.30
N SER A 183 -22.38 9.56 17.44
CA SER A 183 -21.94 10.42 16.35
C SER A 183 -22.79 10.15 15.11
N SER A 184 -22.80 11.08 14.16
CA SER A 184 -23.38 10.79 12.85
C SER A 184 -22.63 9.66 12.14
N LYS A 185 -23.34 8.82 11.40
CA LYS A 185 -22.74 7.88 10.45
C LYS A 185 -21.87 8.55 9.38
N ASP A 186 -22.12 9.84 9.11
CA ASP A 186 -21.37 10.66 8.17
C ASP A 186 -20.43 11.64 8.91
N ALA A 187 -20.09 11.36 10.18
CA ALA A 187 -19.12 12.15 10.92
C ALA A 187 -17.76 12.16 10.19
N LEU A 188 -17.04 13.28 10.31
CA LEU A 188 -15.72 13.42 9.71
C LEU A 188 -14.76 12.46 10.42
N VAL A 189 -13.88 11.81 9.66
CA VAL A 189 -12.84 10.98 10.26
C VAL A 189 -11.64 11.84 10.65
N GLY A 190 -11.17 11.67 11.89
CA GLY A 190 -10.06 12.46 12.41
C GLY A 190 -10.03 12.61 13.93
N ARG A 191 -9.18 13.54 14.37
CA ARG A 191 -9.01 13.96 15.77
C ARG A 191 -10.06 15.01 16.16
N TYR A 192 -10.72 14.82 17.30
CA TYR A 192 -11.74 15.70 17.85
C TYR A 192 -11.38 16.18 19.25
N GLU A 193 -11.51 17.49 19.46
CA GLU A 193 -11.53 18.08 20.80
C GLU A 193 -12.97 18.03 21.35
N LEU A 194 -13.11 17.74 22.65
CA LEU A 194 -14.39 17.72 23.35
C LEU A 194 -14.51 18.93 24.29
N PHE A 195 -15.61 19.68 24.12
CA PHE A 195 -16.03 20.73 25.03
C PHE A 195 -17.39 20.39 25.65
N ILE A 196 -17.51 20.64 26.95
CA ILE A 196 -18.75 20.44 27.71
C ILE A 196 -19.19 21.81 28.20
N ASP A 197 -20.26 22.32 27.59
CA ASP A 197 -20.92 23.55 28.00
C ASP A 197 -22.05 23.20 28.98
N THR A 198 -22.06 23.83 30.14
CA THR A 198 -23.15 23.73 31.12
C THR A 198 -23.86 25.06 31.28
N ILE A 199 -25.17 25.01 31.53
CA ILE A 199 -25.97 26.18 31.91
C ILE A 199 -26.78 25.82 33.14
N HIS A 200 -26.59 26.56 34.22
CA HIS A 200 -27.40 26.51 35.44
C HIS A 200 -28.37 27.69 35.44
N LYS A 201 -29.67 27.41 35.56
CA LYS A 201 -30.75 28.41 35.60
C LYS A 201 -31.51 28.28 36.91
N LYS A 202 -31.46 29.33 37.73
CA LYS A 202 -32.20 29.41 38.99
C LYS A 202 -32.54 30.85 39.32
N ASN A 203 -33.79 31.13 39.70
CA ASN A 203 -34.28 32.45 40.12
C ASN A 203 -33.88 33.60 39.17
N ASP A 204 -34.18 33.46 37.87
CA ASP A 204 -33.80 34.39 36.78
C ASP A 204 -32.30 34.63 36.56
N VAL A 205 -31.43 33.94 37.30
CA VAL A 205 -29.99 33.93 37.07
C VAL A 205 -29.63 32.73 36.21
N SER A 206 -29.03 32.99 35.05
CA SER A 206 -28.52 31.97 34.13
C SER A 206 -26.99 32.07 34.05
N VAL A 207 -26.29 31.10 34.61
CA VAL A 207 -24.82 31.06 34.60
C VAL A 207 -24.34 29.94 33.68
N LYS A 208 -23.28 30.21 32.92
CA LYS A 208 -22.75 29.33 31.89
C LYS A 208 -21.30 29.01 32.18
N TYR A 209 -20.91 27.76 31.98
CA TYR A 209 -19.53 27.31 32.15
C TYR A 209 -19.12 26.43 30.97
N ARG A 210 -17.85 26.49 30.57
CA ARG A 210 -17.27 25.64 29.51
C ARG A 210 -16.07 24.90 30.08
N HIS A 211 -16.09 23.59 29.94
CA HIS A 211 -14.97 22.70 30.22
C HIS A 211 -14.40 22.17 28.90
N LYS A 212 -13.08 22.24 28.72
CA LYS A 212 -12.38 21.55 27.62
C LYS A 212 -11.77 20.27 28.19
N HIS A 213 -12.12 19.12 27.61
CA HIS A 213 -11.51 17.85 27.98
C HIS A 213 -10.01 17.85 27.60
N PRO A 214 -9.10 17.34 28.44
CA PRO A 214 -7.66 17.38 28.16
C PRO A 214 -7.22 16.42 27.06
N GLU A 215 -7.89 15.28 26.90
CA GLU A 215 -7.61 14.30 25.83
C GLU A 215 -8.50 14.54 24.61
N ASP A 216 -7.92 14.33 23.42
CA ASP A 216 -8.67 14.24 22.17
C ASP A 216 -9.34 12.87 22.00
N ILE A 217 -10.39 12.83 21.18
CA ILE A 217 -11.11 11.64 20.75
C ILE A 217 -10.83 11.42 19.25
N PHE A 218 -10.48 10.20 18.85
CA PHE A 218 -10.35 9.84 17.45
C PHE A 218 -11.64 9.16 16.96
N ILE A 219 -12.16 9.61 15.81
CA ILE A 219 -13.32 9.02 15.16
C ILE A 219 -12.89 8.43 13.82
N LEU A 220 -13.18 7.14 13.62
CA LEU A 220 -12.82 6.34 12.45
C LEU A 220 -14.07 5.93 11.64
N PHE A 221 -13.85 5.39 10.44
CA PHE A 221 -14.88 4.73 9.66
C PHE A 221 -15.40 3.47 10.37
N ASN A 222 -16.66 3.10 10.10
CA ASN A 222 -17.34 2.01 10.79
C ASN A 222 -17.85 0.91 9.86
N PRO A 223 -17.05 -0.14 9.58
CA PRO A 223 -17.49 -1.23 8.72
C PRO A 223 -18.52 -2.16 9.36
N TRP A 224 -18.78 -2.04 10.68
CA TRP A 224 -19.85 -2.75 11.39
C TRP A 224 -21.20 -2.03 11.32
N ASN A 225 -21.21 -0.74 10.96
CA ASN A 225 -22.46 0.01 10.84
C ASN A 225 -23.01 -0.12 9.42
N LYS A 226 -24.22 -0.69 9.29
CA LYS A 226 -24.94 -0.91 8.03
C LYS A 226 -25.20 0.37 7.22
N ASP A 227 -25.29 1.52 7.87
CA ASP A 227 -25.62 2.80 7.24
C ASP A 227 -24.34 3.61 6.91
N ASP A 228 -23.16 3.11 7.29
CA ASP A 228 -21.85 3.64 6.90
C ASP A 228 -21.48 3.18 5.48
N ALA A 229 -20.90 4.09 4.69
CA ALA A 229 -20.42 3.82 3.34
C ALA A 229 -19.38 2.68 3.26
N VAL A 230 -18.67 2.35 4.36
CA VAL A 230 -17.67 1.27 4.38
C VAL A 230 -18.19 -0.07 4.92
N HIS A 231 -19.52 -0.23 5.06
CA HIS A 231 -20.10 -1.43 5.66
C HIS A 231 -19.71 -2.73 4.95
N LEU A 232 -19.24 -3.72 5.73
CA LEU A 232 -19.09 -5.11 5.31
C LEU A 232 -20.14 -5.97 6.03
N SER A 233 -20.73 -6.92 5.32
CA SER A 233 -21.82 -7.75 5.85
C SER A 233 -21.34 -8.99 6.60
N ALA A 234 -20.08 -9.42 6.42
CA ALA A 234 -19.57 -10.68 6.96
C ALA A 234 -18.48 -10.47 8.04
N ASP A 235 -18.68 -11.08 9.22
CA ASP A 235 -17.72 -11.02 10.34
C ASP A 235 -16.32 -11.53 9.98
N ALA A 236 -16.22 -12.52 9.10
CA ALA A 236 -14.94 -13.05 8.63
C ALA A 236 -14.15 -12.01 7.84
N GLU A 237 -14.85 -11.18 7.06
CA GLU A 237 -14.26 -10.09 6.28
C GLU A 237 -13.85 -8.91 7.16
N HIS A 238 -14.60 -8.61 8.23
CA HIS A 238 -14.13 -7.64 9.24
C HIS A 238 -12.81 -8.09 9.86
N LYS A 239 -12.69 -9.37 10.22
CA LYS A 239 -11.46 -9.94 10.76
C LYS A 239 -10.31 -9.83 9.77
N GLU A 240 -10.52 -10.18 8.50
CA GLU A 240 -9.45 -10.18 7.50
C GLU A 240 -9.04 -8.78 7.04
N TYR A 241 -10.02 -7.95 6.68
CA TYR A 241 -9.78 -6.71 5.93
C TYR A 241 -9.70 -5.47 6.81
N VAL A 242 -9.98 -5.58 8.12
CA VAL A 242 -9.88 -4.47 9.08
C VAL A 242 -8.98 -4.84 10.26
N LEU A 243 -9.20 -6.01 10.87
CA LEU A 243 -8.54 -6.36 12.13
C LEU A 243 -7.23 -7.14 11.98
N SER A 244 -7.02 -7.87 10.89
CA SER A 244 -5.79 -8.65 10.71
C SER A 244 -4.60 -7.72 10.49
N GLU A 245 -3.59 -7.82 11.36
CA GLU A 245 -2.35 -7.03 11.28
C GLU A 245 -1.28 -7.68 10.40
N THR A 246 -1.51 -8.90 9.94
CA THR A 246 -0.59 -9.60 9.05
C THR A 246 -1.25 -9.94 7.72
N GLY A 247 -0.45 -9.91 6.66
CA GLY A 247 -0.86 -10.15 5.29
C GLY A 247 0.13 -11.02 4.52
N ARG A 248 -0.25 -11.33 3.28
CA ARG A 248 0.55 -12.07 2.31
C ARG A 248 0.46 -11.37 0.97
N ILE A 249 1.59 -11.13 0.35
CA ILE A 249 1.71 -10.48 -0.95
C ILE A 249 2.42 -11.47 -1.87
N TRP A 250 1.82 -11.78 -3.01
CA TRP A 250 2.44 -12.67 -3.99
C TRP A 250 3.27 -11.86 -4.96
N LEU A 251 4.48 -12.32 -5.25
CA LEU A 251 5.47 -11.70 -6.10
C LEU A 251 6.06 -12.77 -7.04
N GLY A 252 7.00 -12.41 -7.91
CA GLY A 252 7.65 -13.34 -8.86
C GLY A 252 6.98 -13.33 -10.23
N SER A 253 7.02 -14.43 -10.97
CA SER A 253 6.30 -14.56 -12.24
C SER A 253 4.96 -15.28 -12.04
N MET A 254 4.13 -15.32 -13.09
CA MET A 254 2.86 -16.05 -13.05
C MET A 254 3.06 -17.54 -12.71
N ASP A 255 4.06 -18.15 -13.35
CA ASP A 255 4.37 -19.58 -13.22
C ASP A 255 5.21 -19.87 -11.96
N GLU A 256 6.18 -19.00 -11.65
CA GLU A 256 7.12 -19.14 -10.52
C GLU A 256 6.87 -18.02 -9.48
N ASN A 257 5.67 -18.00 -8.90
CA ASN A 257 5.32 -17.03 -7.86
C ASN A 257 5.72 -17.51 -6.46
N TYR A 258 6.07 -16.55 -5.60
CA TYR A 258 6.33 -16.79 -4.19
C TYR A 258 5.57 -15.78 -3.33
N MET A 259 5.44 -16.11 -2.04
CA MET A 259 4.71 -15.30 -1.07
C MET A 259 5.68 -14.55 -0.17
N ARG A 260 5.41 -13.26 0.04
CA ARG A 260 6.04 -12.42 1.05
C ARG A 260 5.03 -12.14 2.15
N ALA A 261 5.37 -12.52 3.39
CA ALA A 261 4.60 -12.13 4.55
C ALA A 261 4.81 -10.63 4.81
N TRP A 262 3.78 -9.94 5.27
CA TRP A 262 3.84 -8.51 5.57
C TRP A 262 3.19 -8.20 6.91
N ASN A 263 3.88 -7.42 7.75
CA ASN A 263 3.31 -6.83 8.96
C ASN A 263 2.66 -5.48 8.60
N PHE A 264 1.34 -5.44 8.52
CA PHE A 264 0.62 -4.17 8.38
C PHE A 264 0.68 -3.37 9.69
N GLY A 265 0.48 -4.03 10.85
CA GLY A 265 0.62 -3.43 12.17
C GLY A 265 -0.21 -2.15 12.36
N GLN A 266 -1.42 -2.09 11.79
CA GLN A 266 -2.24 -0.86 11.78
C GLN A 266 -2.61 -0.34 13.17
N PHE A 267 -2.45 -1.14 14.23
CA PHE A 267 -2.74 -0.76 15.60
C PHE A 267 -1.52 -0.21 16.35
N GLU A 268 -0.31 -0.35 15.80
CA GLU A 268 0.88 0.36 16.32
C GLU A 268 0.66 1.88 16.29
N ASP A 269 1.16 2.57 17.31
CA ASP A 269 0.90 4.00 17.51
C ASP A 269 1.26 4.86 16.28
N VAL A 270 2.37 4.53 15.61
CA VAL A 270 2.87 5.20 14.40
C VAL A 270 1.88 5.16 13.24
N CYS A 271 1.04 4.13 13.12
CA CYS A 271 0.11 3.99 12.01
C CYS A 271 -1.02 5.02 12.09
N LEU A 272 -1.71 5.11 13.25
CA LEU A 272 -2.79 6.08 13.44
C LEU A 272 -2.29 7.52 13.37
N ILE A 273 -1.15 7.80 13.99
CA ILE A 273 -0.55 9.15 13.95
C ILE A 273 -0.14 9.53 12.53
N SER A 274 0.40 8.60 11.74
CA SER A 274 0.72 8.83 10.33
C SER A 274 -0.53 9.09 9.50
N ALA A 275 -1.57 8.26 9.64
CA ALA A 275 -2.82 8.42 8.90
C ALA A 275 -3.47 9.78 9.15
N ILE A 276 -3.57 10.19 10.41
CA ILE A 276 -4.10 11.51 10.79
C ILE A 276 -3.20 12.64 10.26
N SER A 277 -1.88 12.50 10.36
CA SER A 277 -0.93 13.48 9.85
C SER A 277 -1.03 13.67 8.33
N ILE A 278 -1.31 12.60 7.57
CA ILE A 278 -1.52 12.68 6.12
C ILE A 278 -2.82 13.41 5.82
N LEU A 279 -3.91 13.07 6.52
CA LEU A 279 -5.19 13.78 6.36
C LEU A 279 -5.08 15.27 6.71
N ASP A 280 -4.28 15.62 7.71
CA ASP A 280 -4.02 17.01 8.13
C ASP A 280 -3.17 17.81 7.13
N ARG A 281 -2.29 17.14 6.40
CA ARG A 281 -1.53 17.73 5.29
C ARG A 281 -2.29 17.76 3.97
N SER A 282 -3.26 16.86 3.80
CA SER A 282 -4.07 16.82 2.59
C SER A 282 -4.89 18.10 2.41
N GLU A 283 -5.22 18.44 1.17
CA GLU A 283 -6.11 19.55 0.85
C GLU A 283 -7.60 19.22 1.08
N LEU A 284 -7.90 18.06 1.67
CA LEU A 284 -9.27 17.65 1.96
C LEU A 284 -9.94 18.65 2.92
N SER A 285 -10.97 19.32 2.42
CA SER A 285 -11.86 20.11 3.26
C SER A 285 -12.61 19.24 4.27
N GLY A 286 -13.12 19.82 5.36
CA GLY A 286 -13.74 19.08 6.47
C GLY A 286 -14.70 17.97 6.01
N ARG A 287 -15.72 18.29 5.21
CA ARG A 287 -16.70 17.31 4.71
C ARG A 287 -16.10 16.21 3.83
N ALA A 288 -15.00 16.48 3.13
CA ALA A 288 -14.35 15.47 2.31
C ALA A 288 -13.77 14.33 3.17
N ARG A 289 -13.42 14.60 4.44
CA ARG A 289 -12.96 13.57 5.40
C ARG A 289 -14.06 12.61 5.87
N ALA A 290 -15.33 12.88 5.57
CA ALA A 290 -16.42 11.92 5.81
C ALA A 290 -16.63 10.95 4.63
N ASN A 291 -16.03 11.22 3.47
CA ASN A 291 -16.23 10.42 2.26
C ASN A 291 -15.04 9.44 2.09
N PRO A 292 -15.28 8.11 2.12
CA PRO A 292 -14.20 7.12 2.01
C PRO A 292 -13.49 7.19 0.65
N ALA A 293 -14.17 7.54 -0.45
CA ALA A 293 -13.55 7.68 -1.77
C ALA A 293 -12.51 8.82 -1.80
N LEU A 294 -12.86 9.97 -1.21
CA LEU A 294 -11.95 11.13 -1.16
C LEU A 294 -10.80 10.90 -0.17
N VAL A 295 -11.08 10.24 0.96
CA VAL A 295 -10.03 9.84 1.92
C VAL A 295 -9.07 8.83 1.27
N ALA A 296 -9.59 7.79 0.63
CA ALA A 296 -8.76 6.79 -0.03
C ALA A 296 -7.91 7.39 -1.15
N LYS A 297 -8.48 8.30 -1.96
CA LYS A 297 -7.73 9.06 -2.97
C LYS A 297 -6.59 9.87 -2.35
N ALA A 298 -6.85 10.58 -1.25
CA ALA A 298 -5.84 11.38 -0.57
C ALA A 298 -4.72 10.53 0.04
N ILE A 299 -5.05 9.37 0.61
CA ILE A 299 -4.05 8.41 1.11
C ILE A 299 -3.20 7.89 -0.04
N CYS A 300 -3.83 7.43 -1.13
CA CYS A 300 -3.14 6.90 -2.31
C CYS A 300 -2.12 7.90 -2.87
N GLY A 301 -2.55 9.13 -3.13
CA GLY A 301 -1.66 10.18 -3.65
C GLY A 301 -0.58 10.65 -2.67
N ALA A 302 -0.77 10.45 -1.36
CA ALA A 302 0.23 10.82 -0.36
C ALA A 302 1.36 9.79 -0.21
N ILE A 303 1.21 8.58 -0.75
CA ILE A 303 2.25 7.55 -0.65
C ILE A 303 3.44 7.88 -1.54
N ASN A 304 3.20 8.23 -2.80
CA ASN A 304 4.29 8.50 -3.73
C ASN A 304 4.97 9.84 -3.41
N TYR A 305 6.28 9.81 -3.14
CA TYR A 305 7.05 11.04 -2.95
C TYR A 305 7.38 11.72 -4.28
N THR A 306 7.04 13.00 -4.37
CA THR A 306 7.57 13.94 -5.37
C THR A 306 8.13 15.16 -4.64
N GLU A 307 9.04 15.90 -5.28
CA GLU A 307 9.60 17.12 -4.69
C GLU A 307 8.52 18.18 -4.38
N SER A 308 7.46 18.24 -5.21
CA SER A 308 6.36 19.18 -5.06
C SER A 308 5.34 18.76 -4.00
N ALA A 309 5.02 17.47 -3.89
CA ALA A 309 3.97 16.96 -2.99
C ALA A 309 4.51 16.48 -1.63
N GLY A 310 5.79 16.09 -1.55
CA GLY A 310 6.43 15.64 -0.31
C GLY A 310 5.84 14.35 0.30
N GLY A 311 5.48 13.38 -0.54
CA GLY A 311 4.84 12.11 -0.16
C GLY A 311 5.67 11.18 0.75
N LEU A 312 5.15 9.99 1.03
CA LEU A 312 5.66 9.13 2.10
C LEU A 312 6.90 8.33 1.69
N ILE A 313 6.89 7.75 0.49
CA ILE A 313 7.88 6.77 0.01
C ILE A 313 8.56 7.32 -1.23
N GLN A 314 9.89 7.41 -1.19
CA GLN A 314 10.70 7.66 -2.37
C GLN A 314 10.93 6.34 -3.11
N ALA A 315 10.42 6.29 -4.33
CA ALA A 315 10.48 5.10 -5.17
C ALA A 315 11.92 4.82 -5.65
N GLY A 316 12.29 3.55 -5.85
CA GLY A 316 13.64 3.19 -6.30
C GLY A 316 13.76 1.81 -6.96
N TRP A 317 14.13 1.79 -8.25
CA TRP A 317 14.32 0.58 -9.07
C TRP A 317 15.74 0.40 -9.60
N SER A 318 16.71 1.17 -9.10
CA SER A 318 18.11 1.16 -9.57
C SER A 318 18.85 -0.17 -9.37
N GLY A 319 18.36 -1.04 -8.48
CA GLY A 319 19.09 -2.22 -7.98
C GLY A 319 20.28 -1.86 -7.08
N LYS A 320 20.43 -0.58 -6.71
CA LYS A 320 21.52 -0.03 -5.88
C LYS A 320 20.92 0.78 -4.74
N TYR A 321 21.12 0.31 -3.52
CA TYR A 321 20.44 0.79 -2.30
C TYR A 321 21.43 1.01 -1.15
N GLU A 322 22.66 1.45 -1.43
CA GLU A 322 23.70 1.58 -0.40
C GLU A 322 23.46 2.74 0.58
N ASP A 323 22.62 3.72 0.21
CA ASP A 323 22.31 4.90 1.02
C ASP A 323 21.07 4.76 1.92
N ALA A 324 20.28 3.68 1.77
CA ALA A 324 19.05 3.47 2.55
C ALA A 324 18.64 1.98 2.58
N GLU A 325 17.49 1.67 3.20
CA GLU A 325 16.97 0.30 3.21
C GLU A 325 16.49 -0.11 1.81
N ALA A 326 16.87 -1.31 1.38
CA ALA A 326 16.44 -1.84 0.09
C ALA A 326 14.93 -2.17 0.12
N PRO A 327 14.18 -1.95 -0.98
CA PRO A 327 12.73 -2.23 -1.00
C PRO A 327 12.37 -3.65 -0.57
N HIS A 328 13.22 -4.63 -0.90
CA HIS A 328 13.02 -6.04 -0.55
C HIS A 328 13.37 -6.39 0.90
N ALA A 329 13.95 -5.49 1.68
CA ALA A 329 14.32 -5.77 3.06
C ALA A 329 13.22 -5.37 4.06
N TRP A 330 12.29 -4.50 3.65
CA TRP A 330 11.10 -4.19 4.44
C TRP A 330 10.25 -5.43 4.74
N THR A 331 9.92 -5.61 6.02
CA THR A 331 9.06 -6.68 6.56
C THR A 331 7.66 -6.20 6.92
N GLY A 332 7.48 -4.89 7.07
CA GLY A 332 6.24 -4.29 7.52
C GLY A 332 6.14 -2.79 7.28
N SER A 333 4.92 -2.28 7.38
CA SER A 333 4.59 -0.86 7.27
C SER A 333 5.00 -0.03 8.49
N PRO A 334 4.92 -0.52 9.74
CA PRO A 334 5.20 0.31 10.92
C PRO A 334 6.59 0.92 10.93
N SER A 335 7.63 0.19 10.51
CA SER A 335 9.01 0.71 10.44
C SER A 335 9.15 1.85 9.42
N ILE A 336 8.48 1.75 8.27
CA ILE A 336 8.46 2.78 7.23
C ILE A 336 7.76 4.03 7.75
N LEU A 337 6.59 3.86 8.38
CA LEU A 337 5.82 4.95 8.95
C LEU A 337 6.56 5.61 10.13
N GLU A 338 7.25 4.83 10.95
CA GLU A 338 8.09 5.33 12.03
C GLU A 338 9.24 6.21 11.49
N GLU A 339 9.90 5.80 10.42
CA GLU A 339 10.94 6.59 9.76
C GLU A 339 10.37 7.89 9.15
N PHE A 340 9.24 7.81 8.45
CA PHE A 340 8.55 8.97 7.90
C PHE A 340 8.18 9.97 9.01
N LEU A 341 7.67 9.47 10.14
CA LEU A 341 7.31 10.30 11.28
C LEU A 341 8.52 10.97 11.94
N LYS A 342 9.65 10.28 12.02
CA LYS A 342 10.90 10.82 12.57
C LYS A 342 11.52 11.89 11.68
N THR A 343 11.58 11.66 10.37
CA THR A 343 12.33 12.52 9.44
C THR A 343 11.49 13.61 8.79
N ARG A 344 10.17 13.38 8.66
CA ARG A 344 9.21 14.20 7.90
C ARG A 344 9.57 14.33 6.41
N LYS A 345 10.39 13.41 5.89
CA LYS A 345 10.86 13.35 4.51
C LYS A 345 10.40 12.03 3.89
N GLY A 346 10.41 11.95 2.56
CA GLY A 346 10.16 10.70 1.85
C GLY A 346 11.16 9.62 2.29
N VAL A 347 10.63 8.46 2.66
CA VAL A 347 11.40 7.29 3.11
C VAL A 347 11.96 6.56 1.90
N LYS A 348 13.27 6.35 1.89
CA LYS A 348 13.97 5.59 0.86
C LYS A 348 14.16 4.14 1.32
N TYR A 349 13.94 3.12 0.50
CA TYR A 349 13.24 3.11 -0.79
C TYR A 349 11.99 2.22 -0.72
N GLY A 350 11.05 2.44 -1.63
CA GLY A 350 9.94 1.51 -1.85
C GLY A 350 9.69 1.22 -3.32
N GLN A 351 8.94 0.14 -3.55
CA GLN A 351 8.43 -0.30 -4.85
C GLN A 351 6.94 -0.64 -4.71
N CYS A 352 6.28 -1.09 -5.79
CA CYS A 352 4.82 -1.23 -5.84
C CYS A 352 4.22 -2.01 -4.65
N TRP A 353 4.80 -3.16 -4.27
CA TRP A 353 4.28 -3.93 -3.13
C TRP A 353 4.42 -3.21 -1.79
N THR A 354 5.52 -2.48 -1.57
CA THR A 354 5.74 -1.69 -0.35
C THR A 354 4.73 -0.56 -0.29
N MET A 355 4.51 0.14 -1.40
CA MET A 355 3.55 1.24 -1.50
C MET A 355 2.12 0.74 -1.29
N ALA A 356 1.72 -0.35 -1.94
CA ALA A 356 0.42 -0.97 -1.74
C ALA A 356 0.21 -1.44 -0.29
N ALA A 357 1.23 -2.03 0.33
CA ALA A 357 1.11 -2.50 1.71
C ALA A 357 0.95 -1.35 2.71
N VAL A 358 1.67 -0.23 2.51
CA VAL A 358 1.52 0.98 3.33
C VAL A 358 0.15 1.64 3.10
N THR A 359 -0.33 1.74 1.84
CA THR A 359 -1.70 2.19 1.55
C THR A 359 -2.73 1.36 2.29
N THR A 360 -2.65 0.03 2.17
CA THR A 360 -3.55 -0.90 2.86
C THR A 360 -3.51 -0.71 4.38
N THR A 361 -2.31 -0.50 4.95
CA THR A 361 -2.13 -0.24 6.39
C THR A 361 -2.88 1.01 6.83
N LEU A 362 -2.69 2.13 6.13
CA LEU A 362 -3.31 3.41 6.49
C LEU A 362 -4.83 3.38 6.33
N LEU A 363 -5.35 2.69 5.31
CA LEU A 363 -6.79 2.51 5.12
C LEU A 363 -7.41 1.65 6.24
N ARG A 364 -6.79 0.51 6.57
CA ARG A 364 -7.20 -0.33 7.71
C ARG A 364 -7.16 0.44 9.03
N THR A 365 -6.11 1.22 9.24
CA THR A 365 -5.95 2.11 10.40
C THR A 365 -7.13 3.05 10.56
N LEU A 366 -7.64 3.61 9.46
CA LEU A 366 -8.78 4.53 9.46
C LEU A 366 -10.15 3.83 9.50
N GLY A 367 -10.17 2.48 9.47
CA GLY A 367 -11.38 1.67 9.47
C GLY A 367 -12.00 1.44 8.09
N ILE A 368 -11.28 1.72 7.00
CA ILE A 368 -11.70 1.36 5.64
C ILE A 368 -11.20 -0.07 5.38
N PRO A 369 -12.08 -1.05 5.11
CA PRO A 369 -11.64 -2.40 4.81
C PRO A 369 -10.79 -2.42 3.55
N SER A 370 -9.63 -3.08 3.58
CA SER A 370 -8.67 -3.04 2.47
C SER A 370 -7.81 -4.30 2.36
N ARG A 371 -7.32 -4.60 1.15
CA ARG A 371 -6.43 -5.73 0.85
C ARG A 371 -5.41 -5.38 -0.25
N CYS A 372 -4.24 -6.01 -0.22
CA CYS A 372 -3.29 -5.94 -1.33
C CYS A 372 -3.70 -6.92 -2.44
N VAL A 373 -3.49 -6.53 -3.69
CA VAL A 373 -3.79 -7.32 -4.87
C VAL A 373 -2.58 -7.35 -5.79
N THR A 374 -2.19 -8.54 -6.24
CA THR A 374 -1.11 -8.74 -7.21
C THR A 374 -1.71 -9.05 -8.58
N CYS A 375 -1.25 -8.36 -9.62
CA CYS A 375 -1.49 -8.68 -11.03
C CYS A 375 -0.20 -9.19 -11.68
N TYR A 376 -0.25 -10.31 -12.38
CA TYR A 376 0.90 -10.85 -13.12
C TYR A 376 0.89 -10.42 -14.59
N LYS A 377 2.07 -10.28 -15.19
CA LYS A 377 2.25 -9.79 -16.57
C LYS A 377 1.56 -8.43 -16.78
N ALA A 378 1.70 -7.50 -15.83
CA ALA A 378 1.01 -6.23 -15.85
C ALA A 378 1.63 -5.26 -16.88
N ALA A 379 0.80 -4.67 -17.72
CA ALA A 379 1.16 -3.59 -18.65
C ALA A 379 1.19 -2.22 -17.96
N HIS A 380 2.07 -2.08 -16.97
CA HIS A 380 2.27 -0.82 -16.25
C HIS A 380 3.15 0.13 -17.08
N ASP A 381 2.96 1.45 -16.95
CA ASP A 381 3.61 2.51 -17.76
C ASP A 381 3.27 2.46 -19.25
N SER A 382 2.09 1.92 -19.58
CA SER A 382 1.51 2.08 -20.91
C SER A 382 0.37 3.08 -20.88
N ASP A 383 0.28 3.92 -21.90
CA ASP A 383 -0.94 4.67 -22.12
C ASP A 383 -2.10 3.70 -22.36
N TYR A 384 -3.25 4.01 -21.78
CA TYR A 384 -4.46 3.19 -21.92
C TYR A 384 -4.93 3.02 -23.38
N SER A 385 -4.32 3.76 -24.32
CA SER A 385 -4.59 3.79 -25.75
C SER A 385 -3.75 2.84 -26.58
N ASP A 386 -2.67 2.25 -26.09
CA ASP A 386 -1.72 1.59 -26.99
C ASP A 386 -1.53 0.10 -26.68
N ALA A 387 -1.08 -0.63 -27.70
CA ALA A 387 -0.65 -2.01 -27.53
C ALA A 387 0.75 -2.02 -26.91
N ILE A 388 1.15 -3.13 -26.32
CA ILE A 388 2.50 -3.30 -25.79
C ILE A 388 3.42 -3.67 -26.93
N HIS A 389 4.49 -2.93 -27.13
CA HIS A 389 5.36 -3.09 -28.27
C HIS A 389 6.69 -3.76 -27.90
N THR A 390 7.14 -4.65 -28.78
CA THR A 390 8.45 -5.29 -28.69
C THR A 390 9.14 -5.20 -30.04
N HIS A 391 10.35 -4.65 -30.06
CA HIS A 391 11.05 -4.26 -31.26
C HIS A 391 12.25 -5.16 -31.52
N TRP A 392 12.42 -5.47 -32.80
CA TRP A 392 13.52 -6.28 -33.31
C TRP A 392 14.20 -5.54 -34.45
N SER A 393 15.49 -5.73 -34.61
CA SER A 393 16.25 -5.22 -35.75
C SER A 393 16.13 -6.13 -36.98
N ASN A 394 16.63 -5.66 -38.12
CA ASN A 394 16.79 -6.47 -39.33
C ASN A 394 17.67 -7.72 -39.11
N ASP A 395 18.68 -7.64 -38.23
CA ASP A 395 19.53 -8.77 -37.84
C ASP A 395 18.96 -9.61 -36.68
N LEU A 396 17.65 -9.51 -36.44
CA LEU A 396 16.85 -10.29 -35.49
C LEU A 396 17.15 -10.04 -34.01
N LYS A 397 17.98 -9.04 -33.68
CA LYS A 397 18.31 -8.70 -32.29
C LYS A 397 17.20 -7.87 -31.65
N PRO A 398 16.96 -8.02 -30.34
CA PRO A 398 16.01 -7.17 -29.64
C PRO A 398 16.52 -5.73 -29.56
N LYS A 399 15.61 -4.77 -29.73
CA LYS A 399 15.82 -3.33 -29.54
C LYS A 399 15.13 -2.89 -28.25
N THR A 400 15.63 -3.39 -27.12
CA THR A 400 15.01 -3.28 -25.80
C THR A 400 14.80 -1.85 -25.32
N GLU A 401 15.57 -0.90 -25.84
CA GLU A 401 15.44 0.53 -25.57
C GLU A 401 14.15 1.16 -26.17
N MET A 402 13.50 0.44 -27.09
CA MET A 402 12.22 0.83 -27.71
C MET A 402 11.03 0.02 -27.16
N ASP A 403 11.28 -1.00 -26.33
CA ASP A 403 10.24 -1.89 -25.84
C ASP A 403 9.41 -1.25 -24.73
N ASP A 404 8.11 -1.54 -24.73
CA ASP A 404 7.26 -1.28 -23.57
C ASP A 404 7.54 -2.34 -22.48
N GLY A 405 7.67 -1.88 -21.24
CA GLY A 405 7.90 -2.75 -20.09
C GLY A 405 6.65 -3.54 -19.73
N VAL A 406 6.74 -4.88 -19.71
CA VAL A 406 5.73 -5.72 -19.06
C VAL A 406 6.28 -6.19 -17.73
N TRP A 407 5.63 -5.75 -16.67
CA TRP A 407 6.01 -6.07 -15.32
C TRP A 407 5.64 -7.53 -15.04
N ASN A 408 6.59 -8.31 -14.53
CA ASN A 408 6.36 -9.70 -14.14
C ASN A 408 5.18 -9.80 -13.16
N PHE A 409 5.13 -8.85 -12.23
CA PHE A 409 4.00 -8.60 -11.35
C PHE A 409 3.92 -7.12 -11.03
N HIS A 410 2.72 -6.66 -10.69
CA HIS A 410 2.43 -5.36 -10.11
C HIS A 410 1.50 -5.53 -8.91
N VAL A 411 1.60 -4.65 -7.91
CA VAL A 411 0.80 -4.76 -6.68
C VAL A 411 0.16 -3.42 -6.37
N TRP A 412 -1.16 -3.44 -6.18
CA TRP A 412 -1.95 -2.29 -5.73
C TRP A 412 -2.81 -2.64 -4.51
N SER A 413 -3.58 -1.67 -4.00
CA SER A 413 -4.55 -1.90 -2.92
C SER A 413 -5.98 -1.88 -3.44
N GLU A 414 -6.85 -2.69 -2.86
CA GLU A 414 -8.29 -2.52 -2.98
C GLU A 414 -8.88 -2.02 -1.66
N ALA A 415 -9.88 -1.16 -1.73
CA ALA A 415 -10.64 -0.66 -0.59
C ALA A 415 -12.14 -0.87 -0.80
N TRP A 416 -12.86 -1.26 0.26
CA TRP A 416 -14.29 -1.52 0.19
C TRP A 416 -15.12 -0.32 0.66
N PHE A 417 -15.95 0.24 -0.23
CA PHE A 417 -16.94 1.25 0.12
C PHE A 417 -18.00 1.46 -0.99
N SER A 418 -19.08 2.16 -0.65
CA SER A 418 -20.08 2.63 -1.60
C SER A 418 -19.62 3.88 -2.36
N ARG A 419 -20.05 3.99 -3.62
CA ARG A 419 -19.69 5.05 -4.58
C ARG A 419 -20.90 5.90 -4.91
N SER A 420 -21.34 6.71 -3.94
CA SER A 420 -22.46 7.65 -4.13
C SER A 420 -22.21 8.71 -5.21
N ASP A 421 -20.95 8.87 -5.64
CA ASP A 421 -20.53 9.73 -6.75
C ASP A 421 -20.69 9.07 -8.13
N LEU A 422 -20.93 7.75 -8.18
CA LEU A 422 -21.14 6.97 -9.41
C LEU A 422 -22.61 6.52 -9.53
N PRO A 423 -23.04 6.02 -10.72
CA PRO A 423 -24.33 5.35 -10.86
C PRO A 423 -24.45 4.10 -9.97
N ASP A 424 -25.68 3.66 -9.72
CA ASP A 424 -25.93 2.45 -8.95
C ASP A 424 -25.20 1.22 -9.54
N GLY A 425 -24.66 0.38 -8.65
CA GLY A 425 -23.99 -0.87 -9.02
C GLY A 425 -22.46 -0.85 -8.99
N TYR A 426 -21.82 0.28 -8.66
CA TYR A 426 -20.35 0.42 -8.58
C TYR A 426 -19.76 0.36 -7.16
N ASP A 427 -20.60 0.13 -6.15
CA ASP A 427 -20.19 -0.15 -4.77
C ASP A 427 -19.34 -1.42 -4.66
N GLY A 428 -18.55 -1.50 -3.60
CA GLY A 428 -17.73 -2.65 -3.24
C GLY A 428 -16.25 -2.35 -3.38
N TRP A 429 -15.47 -3.29 -3.91
CA TRP A 429 -14.02 -3.13 -4.08
C TRP A 429 -13.66 -2.05 -5.11
N GLN A 430 -12.77 -1.15 -4.68
CA GLN A 430 -12.20 -0.06 -5.47
C GLN A 430 -10.68 -0.20 -5.50
N ALA A 431 -10.08 -0.27 -6.68
CA ALA A 431 -8.65 -0.38 -6.87
C ALA A 431 -7.95 0.99 -6.71
N LEU A 432 -6.84 1.01 -6.00
CA LEU A 432 -6.02 2.16 -5.60
C LEU A 432 -4.56 1.80 -5.85
N ASP A 433 -3.94 2.47 -6.81
CA ASP A 433 -2.55 2.27 -7.14
C ASP A 433 -1.70 3.49 -6.73
N PRO A 434 -0.95 3.39 -5.62
CA PRO A 434 -0.06 4.46 -5.17
C PRO A 434 1.24 4.53 -5.97
N THR A 435 1.50 3.58 -6.87
CA THR A 435 2.73 3.53 -7.66
C THR A 435 2.67 4.64 -8.72
N PRO A 436 3.71 5.48 -8.86
CA PRO A 436 3.75 6.44 -9.96
C PRO A 436 3.76 5.71 -11.30
N MET A 437 2.86 6.11 -12.18
CA MET A 437 2.78 5.63 -13.55
C MET A 437 3.06 6.78 -14.51
N ASP A 438 3.92 6.53 -15.50
CA ASP A 438 4.14 7.44 -16.62
C ASP A 438 3.02 7.28 -17.65
N CYS A 439 2.37 8.39 -18.02
CA CYS A 439 1.37 8.41 -19.09
C CYS A 439 1.34 9.77 -19.82
N ASN A 440 0.54 9.87 -20.88
CA ASN A 440 0.33 11.10 -21.66
C ASN A 440 -0.13 12.31 -20.82
N GLU A 441 -0.73 12.08 -19.66
CA GLU A 441 -1.18 13.15 -18.74
C GLU A 441 -0.11 13.53 -17.69
N GLY A 442 1.07 12.90 -17.75
CA GLY A 442 2.17 13.04 -16.79
C GLY A 442 2.28 11.86 -15.82
N VAL A 443 3.06 12.05 -14.74
CA VAL A 443 3.20 11.04 -13.67
C VAL A 443 2.00 11.10 -12.75
N ILE A 444 1.22 10.03 -12.66
CA ILE A 444 0.01 9.98 -11.84
C ILE A 444 -0.01 8.75 -10.91
N THR A 445 -0.78 8.84 -9.84
CA THR A 445 -1.26 7.68 -9.06
C THR A 445 -2.72 7.43 -9.45
N SER A 446 -3.18 6.17 -9.37
CA SER A 446 -4.52 5.80 -9.83
C SER A 446 -5.49 5.45 -8.68
N GLY A 447 -6.78 5.65 -8.94
CA GLY A 447 -7.87 5.24 -8.06
C GLY A 447 -8.46 6.34 -7.15
N PRO A 448 -9.57 6.03 -6.44
CA PRO A 448 -10.26 4.73 -6.41
C PRO A 448 -11.08 4.43 -7.68
N ALA A 449 -10.73 3.36 -8.38
CA ALA A 449 -11.43 2.86 -9.56
C ALA A 449 -12.34 1.69 -9.18
N SER A 450 -13.61 1.69 -9.57
CA SER A 450 -14.50 0.57 -9.25
C SER A 450 -14.07 -0.68 -10.02
N VAL A 451 -13.81 -1.79 -9.31
CA VAL A 451 -13.42 -3.08 -9.93
C VAL A 451 -14.51 -3.56 -10.89
N LYS A 452 -15.78 -3.30 -10.57
CA LYS A 452 -16.93 -3.59 -11.46
C LYS A 452 -16.93 -2.72 -12.72
N ALA A 453 -16.47 -1.47 -12.64
CA ALA A 453 -16.34 -0.60 -13.82
C ALA A 453 -15.22 -1.08 -14.75
N ILE A 454 -14.11 -1.57 -14.16
CA ILE A 454 -13.00 -2.19 -14.91
C ILE A 454 -13.52 -3.44 -15.65
N LEU A 455 -14.17 -4.36 -14.96
CA LEU A 455 -14.74 -5.58 -15.56
C LEU A 455 -15.69 -5.28 -16.74
N LYS A 456 -16.53 -4.24 -16.61
CA LYS A 456 -17.52 -3.84 -17.63
C LYS A 456 -16.96 -2.94 -18.75
N GLY A 457 -15.67 -2.58 -18.70
CA GLY A 457 -15.06 -1.61 -19.63
C GLY A 457 -15.73 -0.23 -19.60
N GLU A 458 -16.21 0.23 -18.43
CA GLU A 458 -16.84 1.55 -18.25
C GLU A 458 -15.80 2.62 -17.90
N LEU A 459 -14.89 2.82 -18.85
CA LEU A 459 -13.67 3.59 -18.64
C LEU A 459 -13.86 5.11 -18.54
N TYR A 460 -15.09 5.60 -18.72
CA TYR A 460 -15.46 7.01 -18.49
C TYR A 460 -15.78 7.30 -17.02
N LEU A 461 -15.88 6.27 -16.17
CA LEU A 461 -16.09 6.42 -14.73
C LEU A 461 -14.73 6.60 -14.04
N ASP A 462 -14.52 7.76 -13.42
CA ASP A 462 -13.33 8.05 -12.64
C ASP A 462 -13.35 7.39 -11.24
N PHE A 463 -12.21 7.24 -10.55
CA PHE A 463 -10.89 7.79 -10.86
C PHE A 463 -9.95 6.73 -11.41
N GLY A 464 -9.35 6.96 -12.58
CA GLY A 464 -8.22 6.15 -13.07
C GLY A 464 -8.56 4.74 -13.57
N THR A 465 -9.84 4.46 -13.83
CA THR A 465 -10.34 3.17 -14.36
C THR A 465 -9.65 2.75 -15.65
N LYS A 466 -9.30 3.71 -16.53
CA LYS A 466 -8.59 3.45 -17.79
C LYS A 466 -7.23 2.78 -17.58
N PHE A 467 -6.46 3.26 -16.61
CA PHE A 467 -5.10 2.80 -16.35
C PHE A 467 -5.09 1.35 -15.86
N ILE A 468 -5.88 1.06 -14.83
CA ILE A 468 -5.97 -0.29 -14.27
C ILE A 468 -6.58 -1.27 -15.29
N PHE A 469 -7.50 -0.81 -16.14
CA PHE A 469 -8.00 -1.63 -17.25
C PHE A 469 -6.90 -1.98 -18.26
N ALA A 470 -6.06 -1.01 -18.63
CA ALA A 470 -4.98 -1.20 -19.61
C ALA A 470 -3.90 -2.17 -19.11
N GLU A 471 -3.51 -2.07 -17.83
CA GLU A 471 -2.57 -2.99 -17.20
C GLU A 471 -2.96 -4.47 -17.34
N MET A 472 -4.27 -4.73 -17.45
CA MET A 472 -4.86 -6.05 -17.44
C MET A 472 -5.34 -6.57 -18.80
N ASN A 473 -5.50 -5.69 -19.79
CA ASN A 473 -6.12 -6.01 -21.08
C ASN A 473 -5.27 -5.57 -22.27
N GLY A 474 -3.97 -5.31 -22.05
CA GLY A 474 -3.03 -5.01 -23.12
C GLY A 474 -2.77 -6.23 -24.04
N GLU A 475 -2.28 -5.95 -25.23
CA GLU A 475 -1.97 -6.94 -26.26
C GLU A 475 -0.54 -6.67 -26.73
N ARG A 476 0.30 -7.71 -26.81
CA ARG A 476 1.68 -7.55 -27.27
C ARG A 476 1.76 -7.63 -28.80
N ILE A 477 2.43 -6.67 -29.41
CA ILE A 477 2.74 -6.63 -30.84
C ILE A 477 4.25 -6.59 -31.04
N HIS A 478 4.75 -7.47 -31.91
CA HIS A 478 6.15 -7.49 -32.32
C HIS A 478 6.36 -6.70 -33.61
N TRP A 479 7.38 -5.85 -33.60
CA TRP A 479 7.79 -4.98 -34.69
C TRP A 479 9.20 -5.30 -35.16
N GLN A 480 9.43 -5.22 -36.47
CA GLN A 480 10.76 -5.27 -37.04
C GLN A 480 11.11 -3.89 -37.61
N ALA A 481 12.20 -3.32 -37.13
CA ALA A 481 12.73 -2.03 -37.56
C ALA A 481 13.90 -2.22 -38.52
N ASP A 482 13.84 -1.54 -39.67
CA ASP A 482 14.89 -1.58 -40.66
C ASP A 482 16.04 -0.58 -40.40
N ASP A 483 17.01 -0.54 -41.31
CA ASP A 483 18.19 0.34 -41.19
C ASP A 483 17.87 1.82 -41.50
N HIS A 484 16.70 2.10 -42.09
CA HIS A 484 16.20 3.43 -42.36
C HIS A 484 15.30 3.96 -41.23
N GLY A 485 14.92 3.09 -40.30
CA GLY A 485 14.04 3.40 -39.17
C GLY A 485 12.56 3.13 -39.45
N ASP A 486 12.23 2.57 -40.62
CA ASP A 486 10.86 2.13 -40.92
C ASP A 486 10.55 0.86 -40.10
N MET A 487 9.32 0.76 -39.58
CA MET A 487 8.91 -0.31 -38.67
C MET A 487 7.69 -1.06 -39.20
N GLU A 488 7.75 -2.38 -39.11
CA GLU A 488 6.72 -3.30 -39.61
C GLU A 488 6.21 -4.20 -38.47
N ALA A 489 4.92 -4.13 -38.17
CA ALA A 489 4.26 -5.05 -37.24
C ALA A 489 4.06 -6.41 -37.93
N PHE A 490 4.56 -7.49 -37.35
CA PHE A 490 4.58 -8.80 -38.02
C PHE A 490 3.99 -9.96 -37.21
N MET A 491 3.75 -9.78 -35.90
CA MET A 491 3.24 -10.86 -35.04
C MET A 491 2.55 -10.32 -33.78
N GLU A 492 1.42 -10.94 -33.42
CA GLU A 492 0.82 -10.86 -32.08
C GLU A 492 1.57 -11.80 -31.12
N GLY A 493 2.03 -11.27 -29.98
CA GLY A 493 2.82 -12.00 -28.98
C GLY A 493 2.03 -12.61 -27.82
N GLY A 494 0.72 -12.33 -27.73
CA GLY A 494 -0.20 -12.80 -26.67
C GLY A 494 -0.75 -11.69 -25.76
N SER A 495 -1.75 -12.03 -24.93
CA SER A 495 -2.35 -11.12 -23.94
C SER A 495 -1.39 -10.82 -22.79
N VAL A 496 -1.44 -9.57 -22.29
CA VAL A 496 -0.86 -9.19 -20.99
C VAL A 496 -1.99 -9.14 -19.95
N GLY A 497 -1.65 -9.04 -18.66
CA GLY A 497 -2.62 -9.09 -17.57
C GLY A 497 -3.12 -10.50 -17.30
N GLY A 498 -2.25 -11.36 -16.79
CA GLY A 498 -2.49 -12.80 -16.65
C GLY A 498 -3.47 -13.15 -15.53
N ALA A 499 -2.97 -13.22 -14.30
CA ALA A 499 -3.75 -13.59 -13.13
C ALA A 499 -3.72 -12.46 -12.09
N VAL A 500 -4.84 -12.30 -11.41
CA VAL A 500 -4.97 -11.38 -10.26
C VAL A 500 -5.17 -12.20 -9.00
N SER A 501 -4.49 -11.85 -7.92
CA SER A 501 -4.55 -12.63 -6.68
C SER A 501 -4.47 -11.78 -5.43
N THR A 502 -5.08 -12.28 -4.35
CA THR A 502 -5.01 -11.71 -3.01
C THR A 502 -4.92 -12.81 -1.95
N LYS A 503 -4.84 -12.43 -0.67
CA LYS A 503 -4.90 -13.36 0.44
C LYS A 503 -6.34 -13.73 0.72
N SER A 504 -6.64 -15.02 0.80
CA SER A 504 -7.98 -15.50 1.12
C SER A 504 -8.38 -15.17 2.57
N VAL A 505 -9.65 -14.83 2.75
CA VAL A 505 -10.25 -14.54 4.07
C VAL A 505 -10.00 -15.67 5.06
N GLY A 506 -9.42 -15.34 6.21
CA GLY A 506 -9.28 -16.26 7.35
C GLY A 506 -8.29 -17.41 7.13
N THR A 507 -7.55 -17.43 6.02
CA THR A 507 -6.53 -18.45 5.74
C THR A 507 -5.22 -17.82 5.28
N ILE A 508 -4.21 -18.66 5.07
CA ILE A 508 -2.89 -18.25 4.55
C ILE A 508 -2.73 -18.49 3.04
N SER A 509 -3.81 -18.94 2.39
CA SER A 509 -3.84 -19.33 0.98
C SER A 509 -4.02 -18.14 0.05
N LYS A 510 -3.72 -18.38 -1.23
CA LYS A 510 -3.95 -17.45 -2.34
C LYS A 510 -5.39 -17.57 -2.83
N GLU A 511 -6.06 -16.45 -3.03
CA GLU A 511 -7.34 -16.33 -3.71
C GLU A 511 -7.12 -15.75 -5.11
N ASP A 512 -7.76 -16.33 -6.12
CA ASP A 512 -7.75 -15.82 -7.49
C ASP A 512 -8.92 -14.83 -7.68
N LEU A 513 -8.58 -13.60 -8.06
CA LEU A 513 -9.53 -12.51 -8.31
C LEU A 513 -9.69 -12.19 -9.81
N THR A 514 -9.09 -12.96 -10.71
CA THR A 514 -9.01 -12.63 -12.15
C THR A 514 -10.39 -12.38 -12.75
N ALA A 515 -11.38 -13.21 -12.41
CA ALA A 515 -12.76 -13.06 -12.88
C ALA A 515 -13.49 -11.81 -12.35
N SER A 516 -12.96 -11.16 -11.31
CA SER A 516 -13.49 -9.88 -10.81
C SER A 516 -13.08 -8.69 -11.68
N TYR A 517 -12.01 -8.85 -12.47
CA TYR A 517 -11.40 -7.77 -13.24
C TYR A 517 -11.53 -7.94 -14.75
N LYS A 518 -11.54 -9.18 -15.26
CA LYS A 518 -11.67 -9.47 -16.69
C LYS A 518 -12.52 -10.70 -16.96
N HIS A 519 -13.11 -10.72 -18.15
CA HIS A 519 -13.83 -11.89 -18.66
C HIS A 519 -12.84 -12.96 -19.16
N PRO A 520 -13.27 -14.24 -19.27
CA PRO A 520 -12.42 -15.30 -19.82
C PRO A 520 -11.95 -14.97 -21.24
N GLU A 521 -10.68 -15.27 -21.52
CA GLU A 521 -10.06 -15.02 -22.83
C GLU A 521 -10.80 -15.80 -23.94
N GLY A 522 -11.07 -15.13 -25.06
CA GLY A 522 -11.83 -15.65 -26.19
C GLY A 522 -13.36 -15.63 -26.01
N SER A 523 -13.87 -15.11 -24.89
CA SER A 523 -15.33 -15.01 -24.65
C SER A 523 -15.99 -13.88 -25.44
N LYS A 524 -17.32 -13.97 -25.60
CA LYS A 524 -18.11 -12.90 -26.26
C LYS A 524 -18.12 -11.64 -25.41
N GLU A 525 -18.12 -11.81 -24.10
CA GLU A 525 -18.12 -10.75 -23.11
C GLU A 525 -16.80 -9.97 -23.14
N GLU A 526 -15.66 -10.67 -23.19
CA GLU A 526 -14.35 -10.04 -23.37
C GLU A 526 -14.30 -9.22 -24.67
N THR A 527 -14.70 -9.83 -25.79
CA THR A 527 -14.73 -9.15 -27.10
C THR A 527 -15.57 -7.86 -27.03
N ALA A 528 -16.77 -7.92 -26.46
CA ALA A 528 -17.64 -6.75 -26.32
C ALA A 528 -17.03 -5.65 -25.43
N VAL A 529 -16.37 -6.04 -24.33
CA VAL A 529 -15.70 -5.11 -23.41
C VAL A 529 -14.50 -4.45 -24.09
N LEU A 530 -13.68 -5.19 -24.83
CA LEU A 530 -12.54 -4.64 -25.58
C LEU A 530 -12.99 -3.69 -26.70
N GLU A 531 -14.05 -4.03 -27.44
CA GLU A 531 -14.65 -3.14 -28.46
C GLU A 531 -15.17 -1.84 -27.85
N LYS A 532 -15.80 -1.93 -26.67
CA LYS A 532 -16.25 -0.75 -25.91
C LYS A 532 -15.06 0.08 -25.43
N ALA A 533 -14.04 -0.55 -24.86
CA ALA A 533 -12.83 0.10 -24.37
C ALA A 533 -12.08 0.84 -25.49
N ARG A 534 -11.97 0.25 -26.69
CA ARG A 534 -11.35 0.87 -27.88
C ARG A 534 -11.95 2.25 -28.20
N LYS A 535 -13.26 2.43 -27.99
CA LYS A 535 -13.96 3.71 -28.21
C LYS A 535 -13.61 4.78 -27.17
N PHE A 536 -13.33 4.38 -25.92
CA PHE A 536 -13.02 5.32 -24.83
C PHE A 536 -11.53 5.64 -24.72
N CYS A 537 -10.68 4.75 -25.21
CA CYS A 537 -9.23 4.85 -25.13
C CYS A 537 -8.57 5.24 -26.45
N ASN A 538 -9.31 5.40 -27.55
CA ASN A 538 -8.74 5.60 -28.89
C ASN A 538 -7.72 4.52 -29.28
N ARG A 539 -7.93 3.27 -28.83
CA ARG A 539 -6.91 2.24 -28.96
C ARG A 539 -6.68 1.80 -30.39
N LYS A 540 -5.43 1.90 -30.87
CA LYS A 540 -5.04 1.54 -32.23
C LYS A 540 -4.22 0.25 -32.22
N THR A 541 -4.74 -0.79 -32.85
CA THR A 541 -3.95 -1.99 -33.17
C THR A 541 -3.37 -1.81 -34.57
N PRO A 542 -2.05 -1.95 -34.77
CA PRO A 542 -1.45 -1.87 -36.10
C PRO A 542 -1.92 -3.02 -36.99
N ILE A 543 -1.91 -2.82 -38.30
CA ILE A 543 -2.17 -3.90 -39.26
C ILE A 543 -0.94 -4.79 -39.29
N ILE A 544 -1.12 -6.07 -38.97
CA ILE A 544 -0.05 -7.06 -39.01
C ILE A 544 0.18 -7.50 -40.44
N THR A 545 1.42 -7.38 -40.91
CA THR A 545 1.79 -7.90 -42.21
C THR A 545 1.74 -9.42 -42.19
N LYS A 546 0.93 -9.98 -43.09
CA LYS A 546 0.87 -11.44 -43.29
C LYS A 546 1.99 -11.89 -44.21
N ASN A 547 2.68 -12.95 -43.82
CA ASN A 547 3.69 -13.58 -44.68
C ASN A 547 3.00 -14.40 -45.78
N GLY A 548 3.74 -14.71 -46.85
CA GLY A 548 3.18 -15.43 -47.99
C GLY A 548 2.80 -16.88 -47.69
N LYS A 549 3.64 -17.59 -46.92
CA LYS A 549 3.45 -19.00 -46.56
C LYS A 549 4.05 -19.30 -45.18
N ASP A 550 3.24 -19.84 -44.29
CA ASP A 550 3.63 -20.26 -42.94
C ASP A 550 3.72 -21.80 -42.88
N ASP A 551 4.78 -22.37 -43.43
CA ASP A 551 5.00 -23.83 -43.48
C ASP A 551 6.09 -24.33 -42.52
N VAL A 552 6.67 -23.45 -41.71
CA VAL A 552 7.56 -23.81 -40.60
C VAL A 552 6.84 -23.64 -39.26
N VAL A 553 6.90 -24.65 -38.39
CA VAL A 553 6.34 -24.60 -37.04
C VAL A 553 7.47 -24.37 -36.04
N PHE A 554 7.31 -23.36 -35.19
CA PHE A 554 8.24 -23.03 -34.11
C PHE A 554 7.65 -23.41 -32.76
N LYS A 555 8.46 -24.03 -31.91
CA LYS A 555 8.10 -24.34 -30.53
C LYS A 555 9.27 -24.04 -29.60
N PHE A 556 9.12 -23.02 -28.78
CA PHE A 556 10.09 -22.65 -27.76
C PHE A 556 9.78 -23.38 -26.45
N VAL A 557 10.77 -24.05 -25.87
CA VAL A 557 10.67 -24.80 -24.61
C VAL A 557 11.95 -24.60 -23.79
N GLY A 558 11.85 -24.84 -22.49
CA GLY A 558 12.99 -24.73 -21.59
C GLY A 558 12.59 -24.04 -20.29
N ASP A 559 13.43 -24.19 -19.29
CA ASP A 559 13.19 -23.60 -17.98
C ASP A 559 14.50 -23.45 -17.19
N ILE A 560 14.37 -22.89 -16.00
CA ILE A 560 15.39 -22.86 -14.98
C ILE A 560 15.27 -24.07 -14.05
N ASP A 561 16.39 -24.71 -13.74
CA ASP A 561 16.41 -25.78 -12.74
C ASP A 561 16.53 -25.23 -11.31
N LYS A 562 16.37 -26.12 -10.32
CA LYS A 562 16.49 -25.73 -8.89
C LYS A 562 17.86 -25.17 -8.52
N GLY A 563 18.91 -25.56 -9.24
CA GLY A 563 20.28 -25.08 -9.04
C GLY A 563 20.52 -23.70 -9.66
N GLY A 564 19.55 -23.16 -10.40
CA GLY A 564 19.61 -21.89 -11.11
C GLY A 564 20.21 -21.98 -12.51
N ASP A 565 20.47 -23.18 -13.04
CA ASP A 565 20.94 -23.35 -14.42
C ASP A 565 19.77 -23.24 -15.39
N ILE A 566 19.98 -22.58 -16.52
CA ILE A 566 18.95 -22.36 -17.55
C ILE A 566 19.29 -23.19 -18.78
N LYS A 567 18.28 -23.87 -19.32
CA LYS A 567 18.37 -24.57 -20.61
C LYS A 567 17.14 -24.29 -21.47
N LEU A 568 17.36 -23.55 -22.55
CA LEU A 568 16.35 -23.11 -23.51
C LEU A 568 16.56 -23.81 -24.85
N ASN A 569 15.48 -24.15 -25.54
CA ASN A 569 15.50 -24.81 -26.84
C ASN A 569 14.39 -24.29 -27.75
N LEU A 570 14.77 -23.82 -28.95
CA LEU A 570 13.84 -23.52 -30.03
C LEU A 570 13.81 -24.72 -30.98
N GLN A 571 12.67 -25.42 -30.98
CA GLN A 571 12.38 -26.50 -31.90
C GLN A 571 11.77 -25.91 -33.17
N VAL A 572 12.30 -26.31 -34.33
CA VAL A 572 11.88 -25.79 -35.63
C VAL A 572 11.54 -26.97 -36.53
N GLN A 573 10.32 -27.03 -37.06
CA GLN A 573 9.83 -28.13 -37.90
C GLN A 573 9.38 -27.61 -39.26
N ASN A 574 9.98 -28.10 -40.34
CA ASN A 574 9.57 -27.76 -41.71
C ASN A 574 8.41 -28.67 -42.14
N GLY A 575 7.19 -28.15 -42.13
CA GLY A 575 5.99 -28.81 -42.63
C GLY A 575 5.83 -28.72 -44.15
N GLY A 576 6.70 -27.99 -44.84
CA GLY A 576 6.70 -27.80 -46.29
C GLY A 576 7.29 -28.96 -47.09
N THR A 577 7.35 -28.76 -48.40
CA THR A 577 7.93 -29.69 -49.40
C THR A 577 9.26 -29.19 -49.96
N GLU A 578 9.64 -27.96 -49.63
CA GLU A 578 10.88 -27.30 -50.06
C GLU A 578 11.80 -27.14 -48.86
N GLY A 579 13.11 -27.08 -49.11
CA GLY A 579 14.10 -26.79 -48.07
C GLY A 579 14.08 -25.30 -47.72
N HIS A 580 14.30 -24.99 -46.44
CA HIS A 580 14.26 -23.63 -45.91
C HIS A 580 15.55 -23.29 -45.16
N ILE A 581 15.92 -22.01 -45.14
CA ILE A 581 16.97 -21.49 -44.29
C ILE A 581 16.34 -20.61 -43.21
N VAL A 582 16.57 -20.96 -41.95
CA VAL A 582 16.01 -20.28 -40.78
C VAL A 582 17.11 -19.55 -40.03
N ASP A 583 17.08 -18.22 -40.08
CA ASP A 583 17.94 -17.37 -39.26
C ASP A 583 17.35 -17.23 -37.86
N VAL A 584 18.18 -17.35 -36.82
CA VAL A 584 17.75 -17.36 -35.41
C VAL A 584 18.65 -16.48 -34.58
N TYR A 585 18.04 -15.61 -33.77
CA TYR A 585 18.61 -15.02 -32.57
C TYR A 585 17.94 -15.62 -31.33
N MET A 586 18.73 -16.05 -30.37
CA MET A 586 18.27 -16.48 -29.04
C MET A 586 19.19 -15.87 -27.99
N GLY A 587 18.68 -14.94 -27.17
CA GLY A 587 19.42 -14.24 -26.13
C GLY A 587 18.82 -14.46 -24.75
N ALA A 588 19.68 -14.52 -23.72
CA ALA A 588 19.31 -14.46 -22.31
C ALA A 588 19.84 -13.14 -21.72
N LEU A 589 18.93 -12.28 -21.28
CA LEU A 589 19.21 -10.93 -20.79
C LEU A 589 18.78 -10.83 -19.32
N SER A 590 19.53 -10.11 -18.50
CA SER A 590 19.08 -9.72 -17.16
C SER A 590 18.02 -8.61 -17.27
N SER A 591 16.91 -8.75 -16.54
CA SER A 591 15.79 -7.79 -16.53
C SER A 591 15.25 -7.54 -15.12
N PHE A 592 14.86 -6.32 -14.78
CA PHE A 592 14.16 -6.04 -13.52
C PHE A 592 12.75 -6.64 -13.54
N TYR A 593 12.08 -6.73 -12.38
CA TYR A 593 10.69 -7.23 -12.35
C TYR A 593 9.72 -6.32 -13.14
N THR A 594 10.13 -5.09 -13.45
CA THR A 594 9.40 -4.14 -14.31
C THR A 594 9.52 -4.45 -15.81
N GLY A 595 10.33 -5.44 -16.19
CA GLY A 595 10.60 -5.79 -17.59
C GLY A 595 11.80 -5.05 -18.20
N VAL A 596 12.31 -4.00 -17.55
CA VAL A 596 13.47 -3.23 -18.05
C VAL A 596 14.73 -4.10 -18.07
N THR A 597 15.35 -4.24 -19.23
CA THR A 597 16.59 -5.02 -19.41
C THR A 597 17.83 -4.24 -18.99
N SER A 598 18.82 -4.93 -18.45
CA SER A 598 20.08 -4.32 -17.99
C SER A 598 21.34 -4.84 -18.68
N ALA A 599 21.44 -6.15 -18.97
CA ALA A 599 22.65 -6.74 -19.53
C ALA A 599 22.34 -8.00 -20.34
N GLU A 600 23.00 -8.19 -21.48
CA GLU A 600 22.96 -9.46 -22.24
C GLU A 600 23.96 -10.44 -21.63
N LEU A 601 23.45 -11.53 -21.06
CA LEU A 601 24.25 -12.53 -20.33
C LEU A 601 24.83 -13.58 -21.29
N LYS A 602 24.03 -14.00 -22.28
CA LYS A 602 24.43 -14.98 -23.29
C LYS A 602 23.56 -14.86 -24.54
N LYS A 603 24.11 -15.19 -25.70
CA LYS A 603 23.34 -15.27 -26.95
C LYS A 603 23.83 -16.36 -27.90
N VAL A 604 22.93 -16.80 -28.77
CA VAL A 604 23.17 -17.69 -29.91
C VAL A 604 22.60 -17.00 -31.14
N ILE A 605 23.44 -16.82 -32.17
CA ILE A 605 23.04 -16.32 -33.49
C ILE A 605 23.46 -17.37 -34.51
N THR A 606 22.53 -17.91 -35.28
CA THR A 606 22.81 -19.00 -36.22
C THR A 606 21.81 -19.05 -37.38
N SER A 607 22.17 -19.80 -38.42
CA SER A 607 21.29 -20.12 -39.56
C SER A 607 21.18 -21.64 -39.68
N LEU A 608 19.96 -22.15 -39.63
CA LEU A 608 19.66 -23.57 -39.76
C LEU A 608 19.18 -23.88 -41.18
N VAL A 609 19.86 -24.79 -41.87
CA VAL A 609 19.37 -25.36 -43.13
C VAL A 609 18.43 -26.52 -42.80
N LEU A 610 17.16 -26.39 -43.19
CA LEU A 610 16.08 -27.29 -42.79
C LEU A 610 15.45 -27.95 -44.02
N GLU A 611 15.83 -29.20 -44.26
CA GLU A 611 15.29 -30.03 -45.33
C GLU A 611 13.75 -30.23 -45.20
N PRO A 612 13.04 -30.54 -46.30
CA PRO A 612 11.62 -30.82 -46.26
C PRO A 612 11.25 -31.88 -45.23
N LYS A 613 10.18 -31.64 -44.45
CA LYS A 613 9.66 -32.59 -43.43
C LYS A 613 10.68 -32.97 -42.35
N LYS A 614 11.69 -32.12 -42.10
CA LYS A 614 12.68 -32.31 -41.03
C LYS A 614 12.51 -31.31 -39.90
N GLU A 615 13.15 -31.64 -38.78
CA GLU A 615 13.18 -30.88 -37.55
C GLU A 615 14.62 -30.47 -37.22
N GLY A 616 14.78 -29.32 -36.58
CA GLY A 616 16.03 -28.85 -36.01
C GLY A 616 15.82 -28.23 -34.63
N ASN A 617 16.92 -28.04 -33.91
CA ASN A 617 16.92 -27.53 -32.54
C ASN A 617 18.05 -26.50 -32.39
N ILE A 618 17.75 -25.40 -31.69
CA ILE A 618 18.72 -24.39 -31.31
C ILE A 618 18.68 -24.28 -29.78
N VAL A 619 19.81 -24.53 -29.12
CA VAL A 619 19.88 -24.63 -27.65
C VAL A 619 20.74 -23.49 -27.08
N LEU A 620 20.26 -22.87 -26.00
CA LEU A 620 21.01 -21.96 -25.15
C LEU A 620 21.06 -22.51 -23.73
N GLU A 621 22.27 -22.78 -23.23
CA GLU A 621 22.51 -23.21 -21.85
C GLU A 621 23.29 -22.15 -21.10
N LEU A 622 22.91 -21.84 -19.87
CA LEU A 622 23.55 -20.82 -19.04
C LEU A 622 23.64 -21.32 -17.59
N LYS A 623 24.85 -21.39 -17.03
CA LYS A 623 25.06 -21.89 -15.66
C LYS A 623 24.85 -20.80 -14.61
N CYS A 624 24.27 -21.13 -13.45
CA CYS A 624 24.00 -20.17 -12.37
C CYS A 624 25.26 -19.37 -11.97
N ALA A 625 26.38 -20.08 -11.82
CA ALA A 625 27.68 -19.48 -11.49
C ALA A 625 28.21 -18.52 -12.57
N GLU A 626 27.77 -18.64 -13.82
CA GLU A 626 28.22 -17.77 -14.91
C GLU A 626 27.56 -16.39 -14.84
N TYR A 627 26.28 -16.30 -14.47
CA TYR A 627 25.53 -15.05 -14.59
C TYR A 627 25.19 -14.35 -13.28
N LEU A 628 25.21 -15.05 -12.13
CA LEU A 628 24.64 -14.48 -10.90
C LEU A 628 25.35 -13.19 -10.45
N GLU A 629 26.68 -13.11 -10.63
CA GLU A 629 27.47 -11.92 -10.32
C GLU A 629 27.42 -10.83 -11.41
N GLN A 630 26.94 -11.19 -12.62
CA GLN A 630 26.89 -10.27 -13.77
C GLN A 630 25.58 -9.49 -13.85
N LYS A 631 24.57 -9.89 -13.07
CA LYS A 631 23.25 -9.27 -13.08
C LYS A 631 23.08 -8.31 -11.88
N PRO A 632 22.29 -7.24 -12.01
CA PRO A 632 21.91 -6.42 -10.86
C PRO A 632 21.20 -7.23 -9.76
N THR A 633 21.25 -6.70 -8.54
CA THR A 633 20.44 -7.20 -7.42
C THR A 633 18.96 -7.20 -7.82
N ASP A 634 18.23 -8.24 -7.42
CA ASP A 634 16.79 -8.45 -7.70
C ASP A 634 16.34 -8.57 -9.17
N SER A 635 17.26 -8.56 -10.14
CA SER A 635 16.89 -8.85 -11.53
C SER A 635 16.59 -10.34 -11.77
N ASN A 636 15.72 -10.59 -12.74
CA ASN A 636 15.37 -11.87 -13.32
C ASN A 636 16.12 -12.06 -14.65
N ILE A 637 15.84 -13.17 -15.35
CA ILE A 637 16.42 -13.44 -16.67
C ILE A 637 15.29 -13.52 -17.67
N SER A 638 15.34 -12.70 -18.72
CA SER A 638 14.40 -12.75 -19.83
C SER A 638 15.07 -13.33 -21.07
N SER A 639 14.45 -14.33 -21.68
CA SER A 639 14.85 -14.82 -22.99
C SER A 639 14.17 -14.04 -24.10
N TYR A 640 14.95 -13.59 -25.07
CA TYR A 640 14.48 -12.98 -26.30
C TYR A 640 14.81 -13.92 -27.47
N VAL A 641 13.78 -14.38 -28.18
CA VAL A 641 13.92 -15.32 -29.30
C VAL A 641 13.25 -14.74 -30.53
N MET A 642 13.99 -14.67 -31.64
CA MET A 642 13.49 -14.23 -32.94
C MET A 642 14.02 -15.19 -34.01
N ALA A 643 13.14 -15.65 -34.90
CA ALA A 643 13.52 -16.47 -36.03
C ALA A 643 12.85 -15.97 -37.32
N LYS A 644 13.55 -16.11 -38.45
CA LYS A 644 13.06 -15.72 -39.77
C LYS A 644 13.42 -16.78 -40.82
N VAL A 645 12.41 -17.25 -41.55
CA VAL A 645 12.58 -18.10 -42.73
C VAL A 645 12.89 -17.21 -43.93
N ARG A 646 14.05 -17.42 -44.57
CA ARG A 646 14.53 -16.53 -45.64
C ARG A 646 13.62 -16.54 -46.87
N GLU A 647 13.15 -17.72 -47.25
CA GLU A 647 12.44 -17.97 -48.49
C GLU A 647 11.01 -17.42 -48.46
N THR A 648 10.32 -17.55 -47.32
CA THR A 648 8.91 -17.17 -47.18
C THR A 648 8.71 -15.83 -46.46
N GLY A 649 9.74 -15.34 -45.77
CA GLY A 649 9.65 -14.19 -44.86
C GLY A 649 8.94 -14.52 -43.55
N GLN A 650 8.55 -15.78 -43.31
CA GLN A 650 7.88 -16.18 -42.07
C GLN A 650 8.73 -15.84 -40.85
N ARG A 651 8.12 -15.18 -39.86
CA ARG A 651 8.79 -14.73 -38.63
C ARG A 651 8.18 -15.38 -37.39
N TYR A 652 9.02 -15.60 -36.39
CA TYR A 652 8.63 -16.05 -35.05
C TYR A 652 9.33 -15.18 -34.01
N ALA A 653 8.61 -14.76 -32.98
CA ALA A 653 9.15 -14.02 -31.86
C ALA A 653 8.59 -14.53 -30.53
N ASN A 654 9.41 -14.53 -29.49
CA ASN A 654 8.98 -14.84 -28.13
C ASN A 654 9.84 -14.12 -27.09
N VAL A 655 9.18 -13.62 -26.04
CA VAL A 655 9.83 -13.08 -24.85
C VAL A 655 9.26 -13.76 -23.62
N GLN A 656 10.13 -14.35 -22.79
CA GLN A 656 9.74 -15.07 -21.58
C GLN A 656 10.71 -14.75 -20.45
N THR A 657 10.19 -14.61 -19.22
CA THR A 657 10.99 -14.29 -18.04
C THR A 657 11.03 -15.47 -17.07
N TYR A 658 12.22 -15.76 -16.55
CA TYR A 658 12.53 -16.82 -15.61
C TYR A 658 12.98 -16.20 -14.28
N CYS A 659 12.42 -16.70 -13.19
CA CYS A 659 12.77 -16.29 -11.83
C CYS A 659 13.59 -17.38 -11.16
N LEU A 660 14.70 -17.00 -10.52
CA LEU A 660 15.43 -17.88 -9.63
C LEU A 660 14.53 -18.34 -8.48
N ASP A 661 14.68 -19.61 -8.09
CA ASP A 661 14.01 -20.15 -6.90
C ASP A 661 14.34 -19.31 -5.66
N ARG A 662 13.31 -19.01 -4.88
CA ARG A 662 13.40 -18.26 -3.63
C ARG A 662 12.91 -19.14 -2.49
N PRO A 663 13.80 -19.93 -1.87
CA PRO A 663 13.40 -20.91 -0.86
C PRO A 663 12.78 -20.21 0.36
N GLN A 664 11.67 -20.78 0.83
CA GLN A 664 10.99 -20.29 2.02
C GLN A 664 11.79 -20.59 3.30
N LEU A 665 11.63 -19.73 4.29
CA LEU A 665 12.14 -19.96 5.65
C LEU A 665 11.24 -20.96 6.38
N ASP A 666 11.82 -22.01 6.94
CA ASP A 666 11.17 -22.90 7.90
C ASP A 666 11.30 -22.28 9.29
N ILE A 667 10.18 -21.90 9.89
CA ILE A 667 10.10 -21.19 11.17
C ILE A 667 9.34 -22.06 12.17
N LYS A 668 9.97 -22.36 13.30
CA LYS A 668 9.38 -23.17 14.39
C LYS A 668 9.64 -22.52 15.74
N ALA A 669 8.70 -22.62 16.65
CA ALA A 669 8.92 -22.25 18.05
C ALA A 669 9.31 -23.49 18.88
N GLU A 670 10.23 -23.32 19.83
CA GLU A 670 10.50 -24.35 20.83
C GLU A 670 9.39 -24.35 21.89
N GLY A 671 8.61 -25.44 21.90
CA GLY A 671 7.50 -25.59 22.85
C GLY A 671 6.31 -24.68 22.55
N LYS A 672 5.52 -24.40 23.58
CA LYS A 672 4.29 -23.60 23.47
C LYS A 672 4.61 -22.12 23.70
N VAL A 673 4.19 -21.26 22.76
CA VAL A 673 4.29 -19.80 22.90
C VAL A 673 3.16 -19.30 23.80
N VAL A 674 3.50 -18.53 24.84
CA VAL A 674 2.56 -18.00 25.84
C VAL A 674 2.77 -16.49 25.97
N GLN A 675 1.67 -15.72 26.02
CA GLN A 675 1.72 -14.26 26.15
C GLN A 675 2.53 -13.84 27.38
N GLY A 676 3.38 -12.81 27.23
CA GLY A 676 4.23 -12.27 28.30
C GLY A 676 5.43 -13.13 28.70
N HIS A 677 5.69 -14.25 28.00
CA HIS A 677 6.83 -15.13 28.27
C HIS A 677 7.79 -15.18 27.08
N SER A 678 9.09 -15.22 27.36
CA SER A 678 10.12 -15.44 26.35
C SER A 678 10.02 -16.84 25.75
N PHE A 679 10.30 -16.97 24.45
CA PHE A 679 10.36 -18.24 23.73
C PHE A 679 11.51 -18.22 22.73
N THR A 680 11.94 -19.40 22.26
CA THR A 680 12.95 -19.53 21.21
C THR A 680 12.28 -19.80 19.87
N ALA A 681 12.65 -19.04 18.84
CA ALA A 681 12.30 -19.33 17.44
C ALA A 681 13.50 -19.93 16.71
N ILE A 682 13.31 -21.07 16.05
CA ILE A 682 14.26 -21.72 15.16
C ILE A 682 13.89 -21.35 13.73
N ILE A 683 14.81 -20.67 13.04
CA ILE A 683 14.65 -20.25 11.65
C ILE A 683 15.69 -20.98 10.80
N LYS A 684 15.24 -21.70 9.76
CA LYS A 684 16.09 -22.46 8.84
C LYS A 684 15.87 -22.01 7.41
N LEU A 685 16.97 -21.69 6.71
CA LEU A 685 17.03 -21.48 5.27
C LEU A 685 17.80 -22.64 4.64
N THR A 686 17.28 -23.20 3.54
CA THR A 686 17.99 -24.19 2.73
C THR A 686 18.37 -23.54 1.41
N ASN A 687 19.67 -23.39 1.13
CA ASN A 687 20.12 -22.86 -0.16
C ASN A 687 19.84 -23.89 -1.27
N THR A 688 19.07 -23.49 -2.28
CA THR A 688 18.75 -24.35 -3.44
C THR A 688 19.67 -24.09 -4.63
N LEU A 689 20.33 -22.93 -4.66
CA LEU A 689 21.24 -22.54 -5.75
C LEU A 689 22.54 -23.37 -5.72
N SER A 690 23.12 -23.55 -6.90
CA SER A 690 24.42 -24.23 -7.07
C SER A 690 25.61 -23.41 -6.54
N VAL A 691 25.39 -22.14 -6.18
CA VAL A 691 26.40 -21.24 -5.63
C VAL A 691 26.18 -20.96 -4.14
N PRO A 692 27.25 -20.77 -3.34
CA PRO A 692 27.12 -20.54 -1.90
C PRO A 692 26.59 -19.12 -1.60
N LEU A 693 25.60 -19.03 -0.70
CA LEU A 693 25.17 -17.76 -0.13
C LEU A 693 26.22 -17.25 0.86
N THR A 694 26.59 -15.98 0.76
CA THR A 694 27.53 -15.33 1.68
C THR A 694 26.90 -14.12 2.34
N GLN A 695 27.36 -13.78 3.56
CA GLN A 695 26.93 -12.59 4.31
C GLN A 695 25.40 -12.46 4.55
N GLY A 696 24.67 -13.57 4.59
CA GLY A 696 23.21 -13.55 4.73
C GLY A 696 22.74 -12.89 6.03
N VAL A 697 21.59 -12.20 5.95
CA VAL A 697 20.91 -11.53 7.05
C VAL A 697 19.47 -12.00 7.09
N ILE A 698 18.95 -12.32 8.28
CA ILE A 698 17.54 -12.65 8.50
C ILE A 698 16.92 -11.52 9.32
N ALA A 699 15.92 -10.85 8.76
CA ALA A 699 15.06 -9.92 9.49
C ALA A 699 13.88 -10.68 10.12
N VAL A 700 13.47 -10.31 11.33
CA VAL A 700 12.37 -10.94 12.06
C VAL A 700 11.43 -9.85 12.54
N ASP A 701 10.15 -9.97 12.18
CA ASP A 701 9.13 -8.99 12.51
C ASP A 701 7.81 -9.70 12.79
N GLY A 702 6.97 -9.12 13.64
CA GLY A 702 5.69 -9.68 14.02
C GLY A 702 4.94 -8.80 15.02
N PRO A 703 3.64 -8.51 14.79
CA PRO A 703 2.80 -7.80 15.75
C PRO A 703 2.86 -8.41 17.15
N GLY A 704 3.01 -7.56 18.16
CA GLY A 704 3.07 -7.97 19.57
C GLY A 704 4.36 -8.69 19.99
N LEU A 705 5.35 -8.83 19.11
CA LEU A 705 6.70 -9.29 19.45
C LEU A 705 7.65 -8.11 19.72
N GLU A 706 8.74 -8.35 20.44
CA GLU A 706 9.79 -7.35 20.57
C GLU A 706 10.44 -7.07 19.20
N LYS A 707 10.65 -5.79 18.87
CA LYS A 707 11.30 -5.35 17.61
C LYS A 707 12.72 -5.91 17.52
N LEU A 708 12.91 -6.96 16.73
CA LEU A 708 14.20 -7.60 16.44
C LEU A 708 14.69 -7.23 15.04
N THR A 709 15.67 -6.33 14.94
CA THR A 709 15.94 -5.67 13.65
C THR A 709 16.62 -6.58 12.61
N SER A 710 17.56 -7.46 13.01
CA SER A 710 18.16 -8.45 12.10
C SER A 710 19.15 -9.39 12.81
N ILE A 711 19.34 -10.58 12.25
CA ILE A 711 20.33 -11.59 12.67
C ILE A 711 21.27 -11.87 11.49
N LYS A 712 22.57 -11.62 11.67
CA LYS A 712 23.60 -11.99 10.68
C LYS A 712 23.88 -13.49 10.75
N LEU A 713 23.81 -14.18 9.62
CA LEU A 713 24.20 -15.57 9.50
C LEU A 713 25.73 -15.68 9.64
N LYS A 714 26.19 -16.52 10.56
CA LYS A 714 27.63 -16.80 10.71
C LYS A 714 28.11 -17.53 9.45
N LYS A 715 29.27 -17.13 8.93
CA LYS A 715 29.93 -17.83 7.81
C LYS A 715 30.09 -19.29 8.22
N THR A 716 29.45 -20.20 7.51
CA THR A 716 29.67 -21.64 7.69
C THR A 716 31.15 -21.89 7.43
N SER A 717 31.86 -22.42 8.43
CA SER A 717 33.19 -22.99 8.22
C SER A 717 33.03 -24.08 7.17
N GLU A 718 33.70 -23.94 6.03
CA GLU A 718 33.72 -24.91 4.95
C GLU A 718 34.13 -26.29 5.48
N THR A 719 33.17 -27.19 5.67
CA THR A 719 33.43 -28.63 5.72
C THR A 719 32.97 -29.22 4.39
N TRP A 720 33.77 -28.98 3.34
CA TRP A 720 33.71 -29.78 2.13
C TRP A 720 34.30 -31.15 2.45
N ARG A 721 33.45 -32.12 2.85
CA ARG A 721 33.79 -33.53 2.63
C ARG A 721 33.34 -33.89 1.22
N ARG A 722 34.29 -33.90 0.28
CA ARG A 722 34.21 -34.83 -0.84
C ARG A 722 34.46 -36.21 -0.24
N ASP A 723 33.41 -36.98 -0.01
CA ASP A 723 33.58 -38.43 0.04
C ASP A 723 33.63 -38.96 -1.40
N PRO A 724 34.51 -39.95 -1.67
CA PRO A 724 35.02 -40.29 -3.00
C PRO A 724 34.02 -40.92 -3.97
#